data_AF-A0AB39VMY5-F1
#
_entry.id   AF-A0AB39VMY5-F1
#
_cell.length_a   1.000
_cell.length_b   1.000
_cell.length_c   1.000
_cell.angle_alpha   90.00
_cell.angle_beta   90.00
_cell.angle_gamma   90.00
#
_symmetry.space_group_name_H-M   'P 1'
#
loop_
_entity.id
_entity.type
_entity.pdbx_description
1 polymer ?
#
loop_
_entity_poly.entity_id
_entity_poly.type
_entity_poly.pdbx_seq_one_letter_code
_entity_poly.pdbx_strand_id
1 'polypeptide(L)'
;MKAIVFAYHDIGCVGLKALVEAGYDVQAVFTHTDSPEENNFFASVARTGAELNLPVYAPEDVNHPLWVSRIRELQPDVIFSFYYRNMLSEEILSLAPNGGFNLHGSLLPRYRGRAPVNWALLNGETETGVTLHKMVKRPDAGDIVDQQVVSITPQDTALTLHGKVRDAAQALLQHYLPVMKKGEITLTPQDESQASYFGRRTAADGEIHWHKSATEINNLIRAVTEPYPGAFTYLGQRKMTVWRANILDKQHDKQPGTVISAEPLVIACGEGALEIVAGQNESGLYVHGTRLALEMGIMPDVRLTGRPNAALKRRTRVLILGVNGFIGNHLSERLLRDGKYEIYGLDISSDAISRFMDNPNFHFVEGDISIHSEWIEYHIKKCDVVLPLVAIATPIEYTRNPLRVFELDFEENLKIVRDCVKYKKRIIFPSTSEVYGMCDDKEFDEDTSNLIVGPINKQRWIYSVSKQLLDRVIWAYGAKEGLRFTLFRPFNWMGPRLDNLDAARVGSSRAITQLILNLVEGSPIKLIDGGEQKRCFTDINDGIEALFRIIENRDNLCDGEIINIGNPTNEASIRELAEMLLKSFDAHPLRDQFPPFAGMKLIESSSYYGKGYQDVAHRTPSIKNARKLLNWTPEVKMDKTIDATLDFFLRSVELPANKG
;
A
#
# COMPACT_ATOMS: atom_id res chain seq x y z
N MET A 1 -4.64 8.12 43.32
CA MET A 1 -5.15 7.88 41.97
C MET A 1 -4.12 7.01 41.28
N LYS A 2 -4.50 5.76 40.98
CA LYS A 2 -3.68 4.79 40.26
C LYS A 2 -3.58 5.18 38.79
N ALA A 3 -2.36 5.24 38.27
CA ALA A 3 -2.10 5.63 36.89
C ALA A 3 -1.36 4.55 36.13
N ILE A 4 -1.73 4.38 34.86
CA ILE A 4 -0.93 3.66 33.87
C ILE A 4 -0.41 4.68 32.86
N VAL A 5 0.89 4.60 32.57
CA VAL A 5 1.57 5.59 31.74
C VAL A 5 2.09 4.93 30.48
N PHE A 6 1.77 5.52 29.34
CA PHE A 6 2.32 5.19 28.04
C PHE A 6 3.24 6.35 27.63
N ALA A 7 4.55 6.12 27.58
CA ALA A 7 5.51 7.21 27.46
C ALA A 7 6.69 6.86 26.56
N TYR A 8 7.21 7.86 25.86
CA TYR A 8 8.46 7.74 25.11
C TYR A 8 9.18 9.09 25.00
N HIS A 9 10.50 9.07 24.76
CA HIS A 9 11.33 10.26 24.53
C HIS A 9 11.36 11.23 25.74
N ASP A 10 11.98 12.40 25.57
CA ASP A 10 12.07 13.44 26.60
C ASP A 10 10.72 13.84 27.21
N ILE A 11 9.67 13.96 26.40
CA ILE A 11 8.32 14.31 26.87
C ILE A 11 7.76 13.21 27.76
N GLY A 12 7.99 11.95 27.40
CA GLY A 12 7.67 10.81 28.27
C GLY A 12 8.38 10.89 29.62
N CYS A 13 9.67 11.21 29.63
CA CYS A 13 10.45 11.36 30.86
C CYS A 13 9.93 12.51 31.74
N VAL A 14 9.64 13.66 31.14
CA VAL A 14 9.08 14.83 31.84
C VAL A 14 7.71 14.50 32.42
N GLY A 15 6.83 13.90 31.62
CA GLY A 15 5.49 13.56 32.07
C GLY A 15 5.49 12.51 33.18
N LEU A 16 6.36 11.50 33.08
CA LEU A 16 6.51 10.48 34.12
C LEU A 16 6.99 11.09 35.45
N LYS A 17 7.99 11.96 35.42
CA LYS A 17 8.49 12.65 36.62
C LYS A 17 7.41 13.55 37.23
N ALA A 18 6.71 14.34 36.41
CA ALA A 18 5.65 15.22 36.87
C ALA A 18 4.48 14.46 37.53
N LEU A 19 4.12 13.27 37.02
CA LEU A 19 3.12 12.41 37.65
C LEU A 19 3.53 11.93 39.05
N VAL A 20 4.78 11.46 39.19
CA VAL A 20 5.30 11.00 40.48
C VAL A 20 5.38 12.18 41.47
N GLU A 21 5.84 13.35 41.04
CA GLU A 21 5.89 14.57 41.86
C GLU A 21 4.49 15.03 42.31
N ALA A 22 3.47 14.92 41.45
CA ALA A 22 2.07 15.19 41.80
C ALA A 22 1.45 14.08 42.70
N GLY A 23 2.23 13.05 43.03
CA GLY A 23 1.86 11.96 43.91
C GLY A 23 0.85 10.97 43.29
N TYR A 24 0.87 10.78 41.96
CA TYR A 24 0.12 9.69 41.35
C TYR A 24 0.77 8.35 41.71
N ASP A 25 -0.06 7.33 41.89
CA ASP A 25 0.39 5.97 42.14
C ASP A 25 0.58 5.26 40.79
N VAL A 26 1.78 5.42 40.20
CA VAL A 26 2.09 4.87 38.87
C VAL A 26 2.32 3.37 38.96
N GLN A 27 1.37 2.58 38.46
CA GLN A 27 1.37 1.12 38.59
C GLN A 27 2.26 0.44 37.53
N ALA A 28 2.34 1.00 36.33
CA ALA A 28 3.19 0.52 35.26
C ALA A 28 3.44 1.61 34.21
N VAL A 29 4.61 1.52 33.56
CA VAL A 29 5.02 2.36 32.43
C VAL A 29 5.21 1.48 31.20
N PHE A 30 4.55 1.84 30.09
CA PHE A 30 4.72 1.22 28.79
C PHE A 30 5.52 2.15 27.86
N THR A 31 6.58 1.62 27.27
CA THR A 31 7.51 2.35 26.38
C THR A 31 7.83 1.53 25.14
N HIS A 32 8.76 2.00 24.30
CA HIS A 32 9.29 1.29 23.14
C HIS A 32 10.77 0.96 23.36
N THR A 33 11.27 -0.04 22.61
CA THR A 33 12.70 -0.22 22.41
C THR A 33 13.23 0.80 21.41
N ASP A 34 14.43 1.30 21.62
CA ASP A 34 15.06 2.28 20.72
C ASP A 34 15.34 1.65 19.34
N SER A 35 15.06 2.39 18.26
CA SER A 35 15.29 1.91 16.90
C SER A 35 16.76 2.13 16.51
N PRO A 36 17.45 1.15 15.89
CA PRO A 36 18.81 1.35 15.36
C PRO A 36 18.85 2.30 14.16
N GLU A 37 17.72 2.58 13.52
CA GLU A 37 17.60 3.50 12.38
C GLU A 37 17.38 4.97 12.81
N GLU A 38 17.14 5.20 14.10
CA GLU A 38 16.90 6.53 14.66
C GLU A 38 18.10 6.98 15.47
N ASN A 39 18.42 8.28 15.40
CA ASN A 39 19.45 8.84 16.26
C ASN A 39 18.89 8.99 17.68
N ASN A 40 19.40 8.22 18.63
CA ASN A 40 18.89 8.18 20.01
C ASN A 40 19.48 9.33 20.85
N PHE A 41 19.11 10.56 20.52
CA PHE A 41 19.58 11.78 21.21
C PHE A 41 18.78 12.10 22.49
N PHE A 42 17.69 11.38 22.74
CA PHE A 42 16.68 11.69 23.74
C PHE A 42 16.84 10.86 25.02
N ALA A 43 16.24 11.35 26.11
CA ALA A 43 16.21 10.64 27.37
C ALA A 43 15.37 9.35 27.28
N SER A 44 15.85 8.29 27.94
CA SER A 44 15.19 7.00 27.98
C SER A 44 14.13 6.95 29.08
N VAL A 45 12.87 6.73 28.69
CA VAL A 45 11.75 6.48 29.62
C VAL A 45 11.99 5.21 30.44
N ALA A 46 12.58 4.17 29.84
CA ALA A 46 12.90 2.94 30.56
C ALA A 46 13.91 3.19 31.69
N ARG A 47 14.95 3.98 31.43
CA ARG A 47 15.91 4.39 32.46
C ARG A 47 15.25 5.24 33.54
N THR A 48 14.45 6.23 33.15
CA THR A 48 13.73 7.11 34.10
C THR A 48 12.77 6.31 34.98
N GLY A 49 12.03 5.36 34.41
CA GLY A 49 11.14 4.48 35.16
C GLY A 49 11.91 3.60 36.16
N ALA A 50 13.05 3.06 35.75
CA ALA A 50 13.92 2.28 36.65
C ALA A 50 14.49 3.12 37.80
N GLU A 51 14.95 4.35 37.54
CA GLU A 51 15.44 5.29 38.55
C GLU A 51 14.34 5.67 39.57
N LEU A 52 13.08 5.71 39.12
CA LEU A 52 11.91 5.94 39.97
C LEU A 52 11.36 4.65 40.61
N ASN A 53 12.01 3.50 40.41
CA ASN A 53 11.58 2.17 40.87
C ASN A 53 10.17 1.76 40.39
N LEU A 54 9.83 2.09 39.14
CA LEU A 54 8.55 1.75 38.52
C LEU A 54 8.65 0.52 37.61
N PRO A 55 7.61 -0.33 37.52
CA PRO A 55 7.56 -1.41 36.54
C PRO A 55 7.51 -0.84 35.11
N VAL A 56 8.46 -1.23 34.26
CA VAL A 56 8.52 -0.79 32.86
C VAL A 56 8.39 -1.98 31.91
N TYR A 57 7.56 -1.82 30.88
CA TYR A 57 7.35 -2.81 29.82
C TYR A 57 7.50 -2.17 28.44
N ALA A 58 7.99 -2.94 27.46
CA ALA A 58 8.09 -2.49 26.07
C ALA A 58 7.58 -3.58 25.11
N PRO A 59 6.27 -3.89 25.11
CA PRO A 59 5.72 -4.86 24.19
C PRO A 59 5.67 -4.30 22.76
N GLU A 60 5.82 -5.18 21.76
CA GLU A 60 5.63 -4.80 20.35
C GLU A 60 4.20 -4.29 20.10
N ASP A 61 3.20 -4.98 20.68
CA ASP A 61 1.80 -4.56 20.68
C ASP A 61 1.20 -4.61 22.08
N VAL A 62 0.91 -3.44 22.64
CA VAL A 62 0.26 -3.32 23.95
C VAL A 62 -1.23 -3.65 23.91
N ASN A 63 -1.84 -3.67 22.72
CA ASN A 63 -3.24 -4.04 22.52
C ASN A 63 -3.45 -5.56 22.50
N HIS A 64 -2.38 -6.35 22.57
CA HIS A 64 -2.47 -7.80 22.66
C HIS A 64 -3.29 -8.21 23.91
N PRO A 65 -4.20 -9.20 23.82
CA PRO A 65 -5.14 -9.55 24.91
C PRO A 65 -4.48 -9.81 26.28
N LEU A 66 -3.24 -10.35 26.29
CA LEU A 66 -2.45 -10.53 27.52
C LEU A 66 -2.15 -9.21 28.23
N TRP A 67 -1.76 -8.17 27.49
CA TRP A 67 -1.44 -6.85 28.07
C TRP A 67 -2.69 -6.12 28.50
N VAL A 68 -3.77 -6.20 27.72
CA VAL A 68 -5.07 -5.65 28.13
C VAL A 68 -5.54 -6.29 29.44
N SER A 69 -5.39 -7.60 29.58
CA SER A 69 -5.75 -8.32 30.81
C SER A 69 -4.88 -7.89 32.00
N ARG A 70 -3.57 -7.75 31.81
CA ARG A 70 -2.65 -7.24 32.86
C ARG A 70 -2.98 -5.81 33.27
N ILE A 71 -3.26 -4.91 32.33
CA ILE A 71 -3.64 -3.52 32.63
C ILE A 71 -4.96 -3.50 33.42
N ARG A 72 -5.92 -4.37 33.05
CA ARG A 72 -7.20 -4.52 33.76
C ARG A 72 -7.00 -4.95 35.22
N GLU A 73 -6.08 -5.88 35.47
CA GLU A 73 -5.74 -6.33 36.84
C GLU A 73 -5.11 -5.23 37.70
N LEU A 74 -4.39 -4.28 37.08
CA LEU A 74 -3.80 -3.14 37.79
C LEU A 74 -4.84 -2.08 38.22
N GLN A 75 -6.07 -2.16 37.68
CA GLN A 75 -7.19 -1.27 38.01
C GLN A 75 -6.81 0.22 37.98
N PRO A 76 -6.37 0.75 36.83
CA PRO A 76 -6.06 2.18 36.71
C PRO A 76 -7.28 3.04 36.97
N ASP A 77 -7.11 4.13 37.73
CA ASP A 77 -8.12 5.18 37.82
C ASP A 77 -8.07 6.09 36.57
N VAL A 78 -6.86 6.29 36.03
CA VAL A 78 -6.55 7.20 34.90
C VAL A 78 -5.43 6.63 34.03
N ILE A 79 -5.45 6.94 32.74
CA ILE A 79 -4.38 6.63 31.80
C ILE A 79 -3.73 7.92 31.30
N PHE A 80 -2.40 7.92 31.18
CA PHE A 80 -1.67 9.02 30.55
C PHE A 80 -0.86 8.53 29.34
N SER A 81 -0.89 9.30 28.26
CA SER A 81 -0.06 9.14 27.08
C SER A 81 0.85 10.35 26.90
N PHE A 82 2.15 10.13 26.89
CA PHE A 82 3.17 11.15 26.70
C PHE A 82 4.10 10.72 25.55
N TYR A 83 3.73 11.12 24.33
CA TYR A 83 4.50 10.82 23.11
C TYR A 83 4.61 9.31 22.79
N TYR A 84 3.69 8.49 23.31
CA TYR A 84 3.66 7.08 22.96
C TYR A 84 3.32 6.89 21.47
N ARG A 85 4.08 6.03 20.78
CA ARG A 85 4.04 5.92 19.31
C ARG A 85 2.94 5.02 18.77
N ASN A 86 2.49 4.03 19.55
CA ASN A 86 1.48 3.07 19.11
C ASN A 86 0.09 3.53 19.53
N MET A 87 -0.91 3.27 18.68
CA MET A 87 -2.30 3.58 19.01
C MET A 87 -2.78 2.68 20.14
N LEU A 88 -3.48 3.25 21.12
CA LEU A 88 -4.14 2.51 22.19
C LEU A 88 -5.55 2.12 21.76
N SER A 89 -5.93 0.86 22.01
CA SER A 89 -7.26 0.35 21.70
C SER A 89 -8.31 0.98 22.61
N GLU A 90 -9.55 1.01 22.13
CA GLU A 90 -10.71 1.43 22.93
C GLU A 90 -10.88 0.56 24.17
N GLU A 91 -10.51 -0.73 24.08
CA GLU A 91 -10.52 -1.64 25.22
C GLU A 91 -9.61 -1.14 26.34
N ILE A 92 -8.35 -0.76 26.04
CA ILE A 92 -7.43 -0.20 27.05
C ILE A 92 -7.95 1.13 27.59
N LEU A 93 -8.37 2.04 26.71
CA LEU A 93 -8.85 3.37 27.13
C LEU A 93 -10.07 3.29 28.06
N SER A 94 -10.92 2.26 27.87
CA SER A 94 -12.11 2.04 28.70
C SER A 94 -11.82 1.49 30.10
N LEU A 95 -10.59 1.00 30.38
CA LEU A 95 -10.22 0.43 31.67
C LEU A 95 -10.08 1.48 32.78
N ALA A 96 -9.93 2.76 32.42
CA ALA A 96 -9.75 3.85 33.38
C ALA A 96 -11.04 4.68 33.51
N PRO A 97 -11.69 4.69 34.69
CA PRO A 97 -12.95 5.41 34.90
C PRO A 97 -12.84 6.93 34.73
N ASN A 98 -11.68 7.52 35.06
CA ASN A 98 -11.43 8.95 34.83
C ASN A 98 -10.96 9.25 33.40
N GLY A 99 -10.94 8.23 32.54
CA GLY A 99 -10.52 8.31 31.14
C GLY A 99 -9.00 8.34 30.95
N GLY A 100 -8.61 8.60 29.72
CA GLY A 100 -7.22 8.75 29.32
C GLY A 100 -6.90 10.16 28.83
N PHE A 101 -5.70 10.65 29.09
CA PHE A 101 -5.22 11.97 28.67
C PHE A 101 -3.91 11.85 27.90
N ASN A 102 -3.79 12.63 26.82
CA ASN A 102 -2.60 12.66 25.97
C ASN A 102 -1.99 14.06 25.97
N LEU A 103 -0.66 14.11 26.03
CA LEU A 103 0.11 15.34 25.87
C LEU A 103 0.64 15.42 24.44
N HIS A 104 0.18 16.41 23.69
CA HIS A 104 0.51 16.61 22.28
C HIS A 104 1.31 17.89 22.05
N GLY A 105 2.33 17.82 21.19
CA GLY A 105 3.29 18.91 20.96
C GLY A 105 2.85 19.99 19.96
N SER A 106 1.57 20.38 19.96
CA SER A 106 1.06 21.51 19.18
C SER A 106 -0.06 22.25 19.92
N LEU A 107 -0.51 23.36 19.34
CA LEU A 107 -1.76 24.03 19.70
C LEU A 107 -2.94 23.37 18.96
N LEU A 108 -3.49 22.30 19.54
CA LEU A 108 -4.70 21.66 19.03
C LEU A 108 -5.86 22.66 18.90
N PRO A 109 -6.71 22.54 17.86
CA PRO A 109 -6.81 21.43 16.91
C PRO A 109 -5.83 21.48 15.73
N ARG A 110 -4.93 22.48 15.66
CA ARG A 110 -3.91 22.56 14.59
C ARG A 110 -2.79 21.55 14.84
N TYR A 111 -2.27 20.99 13.75
CA TYR A 111 -1.15 20.05 13.76
C TYR A 111 -1.41 18.76 14.58
N ARG A 112 -2.62 18.20 14.49
CA ARG A 112 -2.90 16.81 14.90
C ARG A 112 -1.99 15.84 14.14
N GLY A 113 -1.81 14.63 14.66
CA GLY A 113 -1.02 13.59 14.01
C GLY A 113 0.42 13.55 14.50
N ARG A 114 1.39 13.46 13.59
CA ARG A 114 2.77 13.09 13.92
C ARG A 114 3.77 14.18 13.54
N ALA A 115 4.87 14.25 14.30
CA ALA A 115 5.98 15.19 14.13
C ALA A 115 5.57 16.69 14.10
N PRO A 116 4.71 17.17 15.03
CA PRO A 116 4.16 18.52 14.98
C PRO A 116 5.23 19.63 15.07
N VAL A 117 6.29 19.42 15.85
CA VAL A 117 7.41 20.38 15.98
C VAL A 117 8.10 20.61 14.63
N ASN A 118 8.38 19.54 13.89
CA ASN A 118 9.02 19.64 12.57
C ASN A 118 8.07 20.31 11.56
N TRP A 119 6.78 19.98 11.60
CA TRP A 119 5.78 20.59 10.71
C TRP A 119 5.55 22.07 10.98
N ALA A 120 5.55 22.51 12.24
CA ALA A 120 5.46 23.93 12.59
C ALA A 120 6.64 24.74 12.02
N LEU A 121 7.87 24.24 12.16
CA LEU A 121 9.06 24.87 11.57
C LEU A 121 8.98 24.90 10.05
N LEU A 122 8.58 23.79 9.41
CA LEU A 122 8.53 23.67 7.96
C LEU A 122 7.51 24.65 7.34
N ASN A 123 6.36 24.81 7.98
CA ASN A 123 5.32 25.75 7.53
C ASN A 123 5.64 27.21 7.91
N GLY A 124 6.75 27.46 8.60
CA GLY A 124 7.18 28.81 8.97
C GLY A 124 6.32 29.46 10.04
N GLU A 125 5.72 28.65 10.93
CA GLU A 125 4.91 29.14 12.03
C GLU A 125 5.74 30.01 12.99
N THR A 126 5.11 31.05 13.53
CA THR A 126 5.73 31.93 14.55
C THR A 126 5.42 31.47 15.97
N GLU A 127 4.45 30.56 16.13
CA GLU A 127 4.05 29.99 17.39
C GLU A 127 3.63 28.53 17.23
N THR A 128 3.84 27.76 18.29
CA THR A 128 3.30 26.42 18.48
C THR A 128 2.94 26.28 19.96
N GLY A 129 2.84 25.07 20.48
CA GLY A 129 2.60 24.87 21.89
C GLY A 129 2.57 23.42 22.28
N VAL A 130 2.03 23.19 23.47
CA VAL A 130 1.72 21.89 23.99
C VAL A 130 0.26 21.88 24.45
N THR A 131 -0.43 20.78 24.21
CA THR A 131 -1.83 20.58 24.61
C THR A 131 -1.96 19.31 25.43
N LEU A 132 -2.59 19.41 26.60
CA LEU A 132 -3.11 18.24 27.31
C LEU A 132 -4.59 18.08 26.96
N HIS A 133 -4.97 16.92 26.44
CA HIS A 133 -6.35 16.67 26.01
C HIS A 133 -6.81 15.26 26.37
N LYS A 134 -8.12 15.04 26.38
CA LYS A 134 -8.72 13.72 26.59
C LYS A 134 -8.51 12.83 25.35
N MET A 135 -8.24 11.55 25.56
CA MET A 135 -8.13 10.57 24.49
C MET A 135 -9.52 10.07 24.09
N VAL A 136 -9.75 10.01 22.78
CA VAL A 136 -10.95 9.46 22.15
C VAL A 136 -10.53 8.58 20.97
N LYS A 137 -11.47 7.87 20.35
CA LYS A 137 -11.19 6.97 19.21
C LYS A 137 -10.45 7.65 18.05
N ARG A 138 -10.73 8.94 17.81
CA ARG A 138 -10.04 9.73 16.78
C ARG A 138 -8.78 10.37 17.40
N PRO A 139 -7.59 10.19 16.79
CA PRO A 139 -6.34 10.71 17.35
C PRO A 139 -6.37 12.23 17.50
N ASP A 140 -5.84 12.71 18.63
CA ASP A 140 -5.63 14.13 18.96
C ASP A 140 -6.89 15.01 18.87
N ALA A 141 -8.08 14.41 18.99
CA ALA A 141 -9.34 15.07 18.71
C ALA A 141 -10.30 15.18 19.91
N GLY A 142 -9.90 14.71 21.08
CA GLY A 142 -10.71 14.83 22.28
C GLY A 142 -10.57 16.20 22.94
N ASP A 143 -11.48 16.49 23.87
CA ASP A 143 -11.58 17.79 24.52
C ASP A 143 -10.27 18.19 25.23
N ILE A 144 -9.94 19.47 25.15
CA ILE A 144 -8.73 20.06 25.69
C ILE A 144 -8.91 20.31 27.19
N VAL A 145 -7.90 19.90 27.98
CA VAL A 145 -7.77 20.28 29.39
C VAL A 145 -7.17 21.68 29.47
N ASP A 146 -5.99 21.86 28.86
CA ASP A 146 -5.36 23.17 28.71
C ASP A 146 -4.26 23.16 27.64
N GLN A 147 -3.77 24.35 27.27
CA GLN A 147 -2.72 24.59 26.30
C GLN A 147 -1.71 25.63 26.78
N GLN A 148 -0.45 25.45 26.39
CA GLN A 148 0.59 26.44 26.59
C GLN A 148 1.25 26.82 25.26
N VAL A 149 1.24 28.12 24.96
CA VAL A 149 1.85 28.68 23.75
C VAL A 149 3.37 28.76 23.88
N VAL A 150 4.06 28.46 22.79
CA VAL A 150 5.51 28.51 22.64
C VAL A 150 5.86 29.32 21.39
N SER A 151 6.59 30.41 21.56
CA SER A 151 7.05 31.24 20.43
C SER A 151 8.21 30.57 19.67
N ILE A 152 8.12 30.61 18.34
CA ILE A 152 9.14 30.13 17.41
C ILE A 152 9.91 31.33 16.87
N THR A 153 11.22 31.39 17.11
CA THR A 153 12.10 32.43 16.58
C THR A 153 12.68 32.01 15.23
N PRO A 154 13.19 32.94 14.41
CA PRO A 154 13.85 32.59 13.15
C PRO A 154 15.11 31.73 13.29
N GLN A 155 15.69 31.64 14.50
CA GLN A 155 16.88 30.84 14.80
C GLN A 155 16.54 29.46 15.37
N ASP A 156 15.29 29.21 15.76
CA ASP A 156 14.90 27.90 16.29
C ASP A 156 15.07 26.82 15.22
N THR A 157 15.61 25.70 15.67
CA THR A 157 15.74 24.41 14.98
C THR A 157 14.80 23.41 15.63
N ALA A 158 14.61 22.24 15.02
CA ALA A 158 13.77 21.20 15.61
C ALA A 158 14.22 20.80 17.03
N LEU A 159 15.53 20.75 17.30
CA LEU A 159 16.05 20.44 18.63
C LEU A 159 15.75 21.54 19.66
N THR A 160 16.00 22.80 19.30
CA THR A 160 15.80 23.93 20.23
C THR A 160 14.32 24.20 20.48
N LEU A 161 13.47 24.10 19.45
CA LEU A 161 12.03 24.19 19.60
C LEU A 161 11.45 23.03 20.42
N HIS A 162 11.94 21.81 20.20
CA HIS A 162 11.57 20.65 21.02
C HIS A 162 11.93 20.89 22.50
N GLY A 163 13.08 21.48 22.79
CA GLY A 163 13.45 21.91 24.14
C GLY A 163 12.45 22.88 24.76
N LYS A 164 12.02 23.91 24.02
CA LYS A 164 10.99 24.86 24.48
C LYS A 164 9.64 24.19 24.72
N VAL A 165 9.22 23.29 23.82
CA VAL A 165 7.97 22.52 23.96
C VAL A 165 8.05 21.60 25.18
N ARG A 166 9.20 20.98 25.45
CA ARG A 166 9.44 20.19 26.66
C ARG A 166 9.29 21.03 27.93
N ASP A 167 9.86 22.23 27.96
CA ASP A 167 9.79 23.09 29.14
C ASP A 167 8.35 23.59 29.37
N ALA A 168 7.62 23.91 28.30
CA ALA A 168 6.19 24.21 28.37
C ALA A 168 5.38 22.99 28.84
N ALA A 169 5.67 21.79 28.33
CA ALA A 169 5.02 20.55 28.77
C ALA A 169 5.20 20.33 30.28
N GLN A 170 6.40 20.56 30.79
CA GLN A 170 6.68 20.46 32.21
C GLN A 170 5.84 21.45 33.03
N ALA A 171 5.81 22.72 32.63
CA ALA A 171 5.05 23.76 33.32
C ALA A 171 3.54 23.47 33.32
N LEU A 172 2.99 23.08 32.17
CA LEU A 172 1.58 22.71 32.03
C LEU A 172 1.23 21.51 32.94
N LEU A 173 2.04 20.46 32.93
CA LEU A 173 1.80 19.27 33.75
C LEU A 173 1.92 19.56 35.25
N GLN A 174 2.93 20.33 35.67
CA GLN A 174 3.10 20.71 37.09
C GLN A 174 1.88 21.49 37.62
N HIS A 175 1.23 22.29 36.78
CA HIS A 175 0.01 22.99 37.16
C HIS A 175 -1.23 22.09 37.19
N TYR A 176 -1.47 21.31 36.12
CA TYR A 176 -2.74 20.61 35.94
C TYR A 176 -2.81 19.23 36.58
N LEU A 177 -1.70 18.51 36.74
CA LEU A 177 -1.73 17.17 37.34
C LEU A 177 -2.27 17.16 38.78
N PRO A 178 -1.93 18.11 39.67
CA PRO A 178 -2.55 18.21 41.00
C PRO A 178 -4.04 18.53 40.96
N VAL A 179 -4.48 19.37 40.02
CA VAL A 179 -5.89 19.76 39.83
C VAL A 179 -6.71 18.56 39.33
N MET A 180 -6.17 17.83 38.35
CA MET A 180 -6.74 16.58 37.83
C MET A 180 -6.95 15.54 38.93
N LYS A 181 -5.99 15.41 39.84
CA LYS A 181 -6.06 14.44 40.94
C LYS A 181 -7.22 14.72 41.90
N LYS A 182 -7.68 15.97 41.99
CA LYS A 182 -8.84 16.39 42.80
C LYS A 182 -10.18 16.28 42.05
N GLY A 183 -10.16 16.01 40.73
CA GLY A 183 -11.35 15.97 39.88
C GLY A 183 -11.84 17.35 39.44
N GLU A 184 -11.02 18.39 39.57
CA GLU A 184 -11.38 19.79 39.31
C GLU A 184 -11.05 20.25 37.88
N ILE A 185 -11.17 19.37 36.87
CA ILE A 185 -10.87 19.73 35.47
C ILE A 185 -12.07 20.28 34.72
N THR A 186 -11.80 21.29 33.89
CA THR A 186 -12.71 21.74 32.84
C THR A 186 -12.21 21.22 31.50
N LEU A 187 -13.13 20.78 30.64
CA LEU A 187 -12.83 20.29 29.31
C LEU A 187 -13.44 21.22 28.27
N THR A 188 -12.64 21.61 27.28
CA THR A 188 -13.06 22.49 26.18
C THR A 188 -13.07 21.69 24.87
N PRO A 189 -14.23 21.55 24.19
CA PRO A 189 -14.29 20.87 22.90
C PRO A 189 -13.39 21.56 21.86
N GLN A 190 -12.75 20.77 21.01
CA GLN A 190 -11.94 21.30 19.91
C GLN A 190 -12.83 21.88 18.79
N ASP A 191 -12.42 23.00 18.19
CA ASP A 191 -13.06 23.55 17.00
C ASP A 191 -12.60 22.80 15.73
N GLU A 192 -13.44 21.90 15.23
CA GLU A 192 -13.11 21.09 14.05
C GLU A 192 -12.84 21.92 12.78
N SER A 193 -13.34 23.15 12.69
CA SER A 193 -13.07 24.02 11.53
C SER A 193 -11.62 24.49 11.45
N GLN A 194 -10.91 24.47 12.57
CA GLN A 194 -9.50 24.86 12.69
C GLN A 194 -8.54 23.66 12.68
N ALA A 195 -9.07 22.44 12.54
CA ALA A 195 -8.26 21.23 12.63
C ALA A 195 -7.36 21.04 11.40
N SER A 196 -6.10 20.66 11.64
CA SER A 196 -5.18 20.20 10.60
C SER A 196 -4.47 18.94 11.05
N TYR A 197 -4.15 18.04 10.10
CA TYR A 197 -3.56 16.75 10.40
C TYR A 197 -2.34 16.50 9.51
N PHE A 198 -1.24 16.07 10.12
CA PHE A 198 0.00 15.75 9.41
C PHE A 198 0.51 14.35 9.74
N GLY A 199 1.00 13.66 8.70
CA GLY A 199 1.51 12.30 8.78
C GLY A 199 2.96 12.20 9.26
N ARG A 200 3.45 10.96 9.31
CA ARG A 200 4.86 10.65 9.54
C ARG A 200 5.72 11.25 8.41
N ARG A 201 6.87 11.80 8.78
CA ARG A 201 7.94 12.18 7.83
C ARG A 201 9.00 11.09 7.74
N THR A 202 9.65 11.02 6.59
CA THR A 202 10.78 10.16 6.26
C THR A 202 12.01 11.00 5.97
N ALA A 203 13.19 10.36 5.94
CA ALA A 203 14.41 11.05 5.54
C ALA A 203 14.33 11.59 4.10
N ALA A 204 13.55 10.97 3.21
CA ALA A 204 13.36 11.42 1.83
C ALA A 204 12.65 12.77 1.73
N ASP A 205 11.80 13.10 2.71
CA ASP A 205 11.12 14.40 2.78
C ASP A 205 12.07 15.57 3.14
N GLY A 206 13.36 15.29 3.32
CA GLY A 206 14.43 16.27 3.50
C GLY A 206 15.01 16.81 2.20
N GLU A 207 14.54 16.38 1.02
CA GLU A 207 15.09 16.84 -0.26
C GLU A 207 14.82 18.34 -0.49
N ILE A 208 15.88 19.09 -0.80
CA ILE A 208 15.82 20.52 -1.09
C ILE A 208 15.35 20.70 -2.53
N HIS A 209 14.23 21.41 -2.66
CA HIS A 209 13.71 21.85 -3.94
C HIS A 209 14.03 23.33 -4.17
N TRP A 210 15.11 23.60 -4.90
CA TRP A 210 15.64 24.95 -5.08
C TRP A 210 14.69 25.96 -5.74
N HIS A 211 13.63 25.50 -6.43
CA HIS A 211 12.61 26.39 -7.00
C HIS A 211 11.71 27.06 -5.94
N LYS A 212 11.76 26.61 -4.68
CA LYS A 212 11.07 27.25 -3.55
C LYS A 212 11.80 28.51 -3.10
N SER A 213 11.15 29.32 -2.27
CA SER A 213 11.78 30.50 -1.67
C SER A 213 12.92 30.13 -0.73
N ALA A 214 13.90 31.02 -0.56
CA ALA A 214 14.99 30.83 0.41
C ALA A 214 14.46 30.62 1.85
N THR A 215 13.33 31.26 2.19
CA THR A 215 12.63 31.07 3.47
C THR A 215 12.12 29.65 3.65
N GLU A 216 11.39 29.10 2.67
CA GLU A 216 10.88 27.72 2.74
C GLU A 216 12.01 26.69 2.84
N ILE A 217 13.10 26.89 2.10
CA ILE A 217 14.25 25.98 2.13
C ILE A 217 14.97 26.08 3.49
N ASN A 218 15.15 27.28 4.02
CA ASN A 218 15.73 27.47 5.35
C ASN A 218 14.87 26.84 6.45
N ASN A 219 13.55 26.94 6.33
CA ASN A 219 12.60 26.29 7.24
C ASN A 219 12.73 24.76 7.19
N LEU A 220 12.87 24.17 6.00
CA LEU A 220 13.17 22.74 5.85
C LEU A 220 14.47 22.36 6.56
N ILE A 221 15.54 23.10 6.34
CA ILE A 221 16.85 22.86 6.97
C ILE A 221 16.71 22.90 8.50
N ARG A 222 16.08 23.95 9.04
CA ARG A 222 15.85 24.10 10.49
C ARG A 222 14.96 23.00 11.07
N ALA A 223 13.97 22.53 10.32
CA ALA A 223 13.03 21.49 10.73
C ALA A 223 13.65 20.09 10.78
N VAL A 224 14.73 19.83 10.05
CA VAL A 224 15.33 18.50 9.95
C VAL A 224 16.85 18.47 10.15
N THR A 225 17.44 19.54 10.67
CA THR A 225 18.87 19.58 11.07
C THR A 225 19.14 18.68 12.28
N GLU A 226 20.41 18.55 12.67
CA GLU A 226 20.86 17.71 13.79
C GLU A 226 19.96 17.89 15.03
N PRO A 227 19.51 16.78 15.64
CA PRO A 227 19.94 15.38 15.45
C PRO A 227 19.14 14.59 14.40
N TYR A 228 18.27 15.25 13.61
CA TYR A 228 17.46 14.63 12.55
C TYR A 228 18.29 14.35 11.28
N PRO A 229 17.74 13.65 10.25
CA PRO A 229 18.52 13.18 9.09
C PRO A 229 19.16 14.25 8.18
N GLY A 230 18.82 15.53 8.34
CA GLY A 230 19.34 16.64 7.54
C GLY A 230 18.58 16.87 6.24
N ALA A 231 18.53 18.14 5.82
CA ALA A 231 18.03 18.48 4.49
C ALA A 231 19.13 18.20 3.46
N PHE A 232 18.80 17.75 2.25
CA PHE A 232 19.82 17.32 1.29
C PHE A 232 19.52 17.70 -0.16
N THR A 233 20.56 17.78 -0.97
CA THR A 233 20.50 18.07 -2.42
C THR A 233 21.58 17.25 -3.13
N TYR A 234 21.66 17.36 -4.47
CA TYR A 234 22.66 16.67 -5.26
C TYR A 234 23.51 17.61 -6.10
N LEU A 235 24.79 17.24 -6.25
CA LEU A 235 25.69 17.72 -7.30
C LEU A 235 25.96 16.56 -8.26
N GLY A 236 25.25 16.56 -9.40
CA GLY A 236 25.21 15.38 -10.27
C GLY A 236 24.58 14.20 -9.52
N GLN A 237 25.35 13.12 -9.31
CA GLN A 237 24.90 11.95 -8.53
C GLN A 237 25.33 11.98 -7.05
N ARG A 238 26.18 12.93 -6.64
CA ARG A 238 26.74 12.97 -5.29
C ARG A 238 25.79 13.70 -4.34
N LYS A 239 25.39 13.02 -3.26
CA LYS A 239 24.52 13.60 -2.23
C LYS A 239 25.30 14.58 -1.35
N MET A 240 24.67 15.70 -1.02
CA MET A 240 25.14 16.70 -0.08
C MET A 240 24.04 16.99 0.93
N THR A 241 24.38 16.97 2.22
CA THR A 241 23.45 17.34 3.31
C THR A 241 23.80 18.75 3.79
N VAL A 242 22.77 19.58 4.00
CA VAL A 242 22.84 20.96 4.46
C VAL A 242 22.32 21.01 5.90
N TRP A 243 23.20 21.35 6.83
CA TRP A 243 22.90 21.38 8.26
C TRP A 243 22.49 22.77 8.75
N ARG A 244 23.09 23.81 8.15
CA ARG A 244 22.80 25.20 8.53
C ARG A 244 22.89 26.11 7.32
N ALA A 245 21.96 27.05 7.24
CA ALA A 245 21.92 28.05 6.20
C ALA A 245 21.48 29.42 6.73
N ASN A 246 21.79 30.48 5.97
CA ASN A 246 21.28 31.83 6.18
C ASN A 246 20.51 32.29 4.94
N ILE A 247 19.38 32.96 5.16
CA ILE A 247 18.64 33.63 4.10
C ILE A 247 19.38 34.91 3.72
N LEU A 248 19.60 35.11 2.43
CA LEU A 248 20.13 36.34 1.87
C LEU A 248 19.04 37.03 1.06
N ASP A 249 18.69 38.25 1.45
CA ASP A 249 17.85 39.14 0.64
C ASP A 249 18.67 39.71 -0.52
N LYS A 250 18.96 38.81 -1.48
CA LYS A 250 19.79 39.08 -2.64
C LYS A 250 18.99 38.74 -3.89
N GLN A 251 18.68 39.78 -4.67
CA GLN A 251 18.15 39.62 -6.02
C GLN A 251 19.21 38.98 -6.92
N HIS A 252 18.77 38.06 -7.77
CA HIS A 252 19.62 37.41 -8.76
C HIS A 252 18.83 37.12 -10.05
N ASP A 253 19.54 37.00 -11.15
CA ASP A 253 19.04 36.63 -12.47
C ASP A 253 19.29 35.15 -12.82
N LYS A 254 19.88 34.40 -11.87
CA LYS A 254 20.22 32.99 -12.02
C LYS A 254 18.99 32.09 -11.86
N GLN A 255 19.01 30.95 -12.54
CA GLN A 255 17.99 29.92 -12.34
C GLN A 255 18.09 29.32 -10.92
N PRO A 256 16.96 28.90 -10.32
CA PRO A 256 16.98 28.26 -9.02
C PRO A 256 17.85 26.98 -9.00
N GLY A 257 18.69 26.88 -7.98
CA GLY A 257 19.69 25.84 -7.77
C GLY A 257 21.09 26.19 -8.29
N THR A 258 21.25 27.31 -9.00
CA THR A 258 22.56 27.75 -9.49
C THR A 258 23.41 28.33 -8.36
N VAL A 259 24.68 27.93 -8.29
CA VAL A 259 25.68 28.45 -7.35
C VAL A 259 26.07 29.86 -7.76
N ILE A 260 25.77 30.85 -6.92
CA ILE A 260 26.10 32.26 -7.12
C ILE A 260 27.55 32.53 -6.71
N SER A 261 28.00 31.94 -5.61
CA SER A 261 29.38 32.02 -5.10
C SER A 261 29.75 30.70 -4.43
N ALA A 262 31.02 30.33 -4.48
CA ALA A 262 31.58 29.20 -3.72
C ALA A 262 32.17 29.65 -2.37
N GLU A 263 32.48 30.95 -2.23
CA GLU A 263 33.06 31.54 -1.02
C GLU A 263 32.41 32.90 -0.72
N PRO A 264 31.47 32.99 0.24
CA PRO A 264 30.76 31.88 0.87
C PRO A 264 29.92 31.08 -0.14
N LEU A 265 29.56 29.84 0.20
CA LEU A 265 28.73 29.00 -0.66
C LEU A 265 27.29 29.53 -0.69
N VAL A 266 26.90 30.17 -1.79
CA VAL A 266 25.58 30.82 -1.95
C VAL A 266 24.86 30.24 -3.15
N ILE A 267 23.60 29.82 -2.96
CA ILE A 267 22.76 29.19 -3.98
C ILE A 267 21.53 30.07 -4.28
N ALA A 268 21.25 30.26 -5.56
CA ALA A 268 20.04 30.90 -6.06
C ALA A 268 18.79 30.06 -5.72
N CYS A 269 17.75 30.70 -5.19
CA CYS A 269 16.47 30.05 -4.89
C CYS A 269 15.38 30.52 -5.86
N GLY A 270 14.13 30.08 -5.69
CA GLY A 270 12.98 30.64 -6.42
C GLY A 270 12.78 32.12 -6.11
N GLU A 271 12.99 32.48 -4.84
CA GLU A 271 13.00 33.85 -4.33
C GLU A 271 14.16 34.01 -3.34
N GLY A 272 14.96 35.06 -3.52
CA GLY A 272 16.16 35.32 -2.72
C GLY A 272 17.28 34.30 -2.95
N ALA A 273 18.29 34.32 -2.08
CA ALA A 273 19.38 33.36 -2.12
C ALA A 273 19.63 32.73 -0.74
N LEU A 274 20.31 31.60 -0.72
CA LEU A 274 20.61 30.88 0.51
C LEU A 274 22.12 30.66 0.63
N GLU A 275 22.70 31.15 1.71
CA GLU A 275 24.07 30.83 2.10
C GLU A 275 24.08 29.49 2.83
N ILE A 276 24.80 28.51 2.32
CA ILE A 276 25.08 27.26 3.04
C ILE A 276 26.23 27.54 4.00
N VAL A 277 25.92 27.59 5.30
CA VAL A 277 26.90 27.85 6.35
C VAL A 277 27.64 26.58 6.73
N ALA A 278 26.92 25.46 6.78
CA ALA A 278 27.50 24.16 7.10
C ALA A 278 26.76 23.00 6.44
N GLY A 279 27.50 21.96 6.10
CA GLY A 279 26.99 20.75 5.50
C GLY A 279 28.01 19.63 5.51
N GLN A 280 27.68 18.53 4.84
CA GLN A 280 28.55 17.37 4.69
C GLN A 280 28.29 16.68 3.35
N ASN A 281 29.33 16.06 2.79
CA ASN A 281 29.17 15.10 1.69
C ASN A 281 28.81 13.72 2.25
N GLU A 282 28.43 12.77 1.38
CA GLU A 282 27.91 11.45 1.76
C GLU A 282 28.84 10.61 2.66
N SER A 283 30.16 10.82 2.59
CA SER A 283 31.18 10.12 3.38
C SER A 283 32.03 11.08 4.22
N GLY A 284 31.60 12.33 4.35
CA GLY A 284 32.43 13.45 4.82
C GLY A 284 32.10 13.88 6.24
N LEU A 285 32.96 14.73 6.78
CA LEU A 285 32.73 15.37 8.08
C LEU A 285 31.80 16.58 7.93
N TYR A 286 31.25 17.02 9.06
CA TYR A 286 30.61 18.33 9.17
C TYR A 286 31.65 19.43 8.88
N VAL A 287 31.43 20.23 7.85
CA VAL A 287 32.36 21.27 7.40
C VAL A 287 31.64 22.59 7.09
N HIS A 288 32.39 23.69 7.10
CA HIS A 288 31.90 24.99 6.66
C HIS A 288 31.56 24.98 5.16
N GLY A 289 30.59 25.78 4.72
CA GLY A 289 30.11 25.82 3.33
C GLY A 289 31.21 26.00 2.27
N THR A 290 32.16 26.89 2.52
CA THR A 290 33.35 27.09 1.67
C THR A 290 34.17 25.81 1.49
N ARG A 291 34.40 25.08 2.59
CA ARG A 291 35.16 23.83 2.57
C ARG A 291 34.37 22.72 1.87
N LEU A 292 33.05 22.67 2.09
CA LEU A 292 32.15 21.75 1.40
C LEU A 292 32.18 21.97 -0.12
N ALA A 293 32.15 23.24 -0.55
CA ALA A 293 32.26 23.61 -1.94
C ALA A 293 33.57 23.11 -2.55
N LEU A 294 34.70 23.33 -1.86
CA LEU A 294 36.01 22.84 -2.29
C LEU A 294 36.06 21.31 -2.40
N GLU A 295 35.60 20.58 -1.38
CA GLU A 295 35.65 19.11 -1.34
C GLU A 295 34.74 18.46 -2.40
N MET A 296 33.60 19.08 -2.69
CA MET A 296 32.68 18.60 -3.71
C MET A 296 33.03 19.12 -5.12
N GLY A 297 33.99 20.04 -5.25
CA GLY A 297 34.32 20.69 -6.51
C GLY A 297 33.18 21.56 -7.06
N ILE A 298 32.45 22.22 -6.16
CA ILE A 298 31.40 23.18 -6.51
C ILE A 298 32.06 24.48 -6.96
N MET A 299 31.69 24.95 -8.14
CA MET A 299 32.14 26.22 -8.71
C MET A 299 30.93 27.13 -8.96
N PRO A 300 31.13 28.46 -9.06
CA PRO A 300 30.09 29.37 -9.54
C PRO A 300 29.47 28.88 -10.86
N ASP A 301 28.20 29.19 -11.07
CA ASP A 301 27.39 28.81 -12.23
C ASP A 301 27.07 27.31 -12.39
N VAL A 302 27.61 26.44 -11.54
CA VAL A 302 27.17 25.04 -11.44
C VAL A 302 25.78 24.99 -10.83
N ARG A 303 24.94 24.05 -11.29
CA ARG A 303 23.59 23.86 -10.76
C ARG A 303 23.53 22.66 -9.82
N LEU A 304 23.06 22.91 -8.61
CA LEU A 304 22.58 21.88 -7.69
C LEU A 304 21.15 21.53 -8.07
N THR A 305 20.86 20.25 -8.15
CA THR A 305 19.52 19.77 -8.48
C THR A 305 19.01 18.84 -7.39
N GLY A 306 17.71 18.58 -7.40
CA GLY A 306 17.18 17.37 -6.79
C GLY A 306 17.82 16.12 -7.40
N ARG A 307 17.48 14.95 -6.87
CA ARG A 307 18.00 13.65 -7.32
C ARG A 307 17.99 13.63 -8.85
N PRO A 308 19.11 13.32 -9.53
CA PRO A 308 19.26 13.55 -10.96
C PRO A 308 18.11 12.90 -11.73
N ASN A 309 17.18 13.72 -12.20
CA ASN A 309 16.02 13.31 -12.96
C ASN A 309 16.32 13.49 -14.45
N ALA A 310 17.41 12.86 -14.93
CA ALA A 310 17.79 12.87 -16.34
C ALA A 310 18.88 11.82 -16.67
N ALA A 311 18.69 10.57 -16.28
CA ALA A 311 18.76 9.58 -17.36
C ALA A 311 17.43 9.77 -18.11
N LEU A 312 17.42 9.89 -19.43
CA LEU A 312 16.21 9.63 -20.22
C LEU A 312 15.50 8.46 -19.55
N LYS A 313 14.33 8.68 -18.93
CA LYS A 313 13.66 7.63 -18.15
C LYS A 313 13.42 6.51 -19.14
N ARG A 314 14.32 5.52 -19.13
CA ARG A 314 14.19 4.35 -19.98
C ARG A 314 12.82 3.80 -19.64
N ARG A 315 12.04 3.49 -20.67
CA ARG A 315 10.72 2.90 -20.48
C ARG A 315 10.83 1.72 -19.52
N THR A 316 9.86 1.61 -18.62
CA THR A 316 9.80 0.49 -17.68
C THR A 316 9.58 -0.78 -18.50
N ARG A 317 10.49 -1.74 -18.35
CA ARG A 317 10.41 -3.02 -19.04
C ARG A 317 9.53 -3.97 -18.27
N VAL A 318 8.42 -4.39 -18.87
CA VAL A 318 7.45 -5.30 -18.25
C VAL A 318 7.54 -6.66 -18.95
N LEU A 319 7.94 -7.69 -18.21
CA LEU A 319 7.91 -9.07 -18.67
C LEU A 319 6.54 -9.67 -18.34
N ILE A 320 5.82 -10.14 -19.35
CA ILE A 320 4.54 -10.83 -19.21
C ILE A 320 4.71 -12.26 -19.74
N LEU A 321 4.69 -13.24 -18.85
CA LEU A 321 4.67 -14.66 -19.23
C LEU A 321 3.21 -15.09 -19.28
N GLY A 322 2.76 -15.71 -20.38
CA GLY A 322 1.33 -15.90 -20.63
C GLY A 322 0.67 -14.66 -21.25
N VAL A 323 1.40 -13.93 -22.11
CA VAL A 323 0.94 -12.65 -22.66
C VAL A 323 -0.26 -12.77 -23.60
N ASN A 324 -0.45 -13.92 -24.25
CA ASN A 324 -1.55 -14.16 -25.17
C ASN A 324 -2.87 -14.45 -24.44
N GLY A 325 -2.80 -14.77 -23.14
CA GLY A 325 -3.97 -15.00 -22.30
C GLY A 325 -4.87 -13.76 -22.13
N PHE A 326 -6.03 -13.99 -21.49
CA PHE A 326 -7.05 -12.96 -21.27
C PHE A 326 -6.52 -11.71 -20.57
N ILE A 327 -5.77 -11.86 -19.46
CA ILE A 327 -5.19 -10.72 -18.75
C ILE A 327 -4.05 -10.11 -19.58
N GLY A 328 -3.17 -10.94 -20.14
CA GLY A 328 -1.96 -10.51 -20.84
C GLY A 328 -2.24 -9.60 -22.03
N ASN A 329 -3.23 -9.94 -22.86
CA ASN A 329 -3.53 -9.15 -24.06
C ASN A 329 -4.16 -7.78 -23.72
N HIS A 330 -5.10 -7.72 -22.77
CA HIS A 330 -5.71 -6.45 -22.35
C HIS A 330 -4.73 -5.57 -21.59
N LEU A 331 -3.88 -6.17 -20.75
CA LEU A 331 -2.85 -5.44 -20.02
C LEU A 331 -1.85 -4.83 -21.00
N SER A 332 -1.46 -5.59 -22.01
CA SER A 332 -0.53 -5.12 -23.04
C SER A 332 -1.12 -3.94 -23.81
N GLU A 333 -2.41 -3.99 -24.18
CA GLU A 333 -3.12 -2.86 -24.79
C GLU A 333 -3.08 -1.59 -23.92
N ARG A 334 -3.37 -1.75 -22.62
CA ARG A 334 -3.39 -0.65 -21.65
C ARG A 334 -2.01 -0.02 -21.42
N LEU A 335 -0.96 -0.83 -21.37
CA LEU A 335 0.42 -0.39 -21.17
C LEU A 335 0.98 0.31 -22.43
N LEU A 336 0.69 -0.22 -23.63
CA LEU A 336 1.09 0.40 -24.89
C LEU A 336 0.44 1.77 -25.09
N ARG A 337 -0.83 1.93 -24.68
CA ARG A 337 -1.54 3.22 -24.74
C ARG A 337 -0.90 4.30 -23.86
N ASP A 338 -0.34 3.95 -22.70
CA ASP A 338 0.32 4.93 -21.81
C ASP A 338 1.67 5.42 -22.35
N GLY A 339 2.38 4.59 -23.13
CA GLY A 339 3.60 4.98 -23.83
C GLY A 339 4.87 5.03 -22.96
N LYS A 340 4.78 4.81 -21.64
CA LYS A 340 5.94 4.76 -20.73
C LYS A 340 6.57 3.37 -20.60
N TYR A 341 5.97 2.35 -21.21
CA TYR A 341 6.34 0.95 -21.03
C TYR A 341 6.93 0.33 -22.31
N GLU A 342 7.78 -0.66 -22.10
CA GLU A 342 8.30 -1.58 -23.11
C GLU A 342 7.95 -2.99 -22.65
N ILE A 343 7.21 -3.74 -23.47
CA ILE A 343 6.62 -5.03 -23.09
C ILE A 343 7.42 -6.15 -23.73
N TYR A 344 7.78 -7.14 -22.92
CA TYR A 344 8.38 -8.39 -23.33
C TYR A 344 7.41 -9.51 -23.00
N GLY A 345 6.80 -10.10 -24.02
CA GLY A 345 5.80 -11.15 -23.91
C GLY A 345 6.36 -12.50 -24.30
N LEU A 346 6.02 -13.53 -23.52
CA LEU A 346 6.23 -14.93 -23.91
C LEU A 346 4.93 -15.70 -23.76
N ASP A 347 4.59 -16.49 -24.78
CA ASP A 347 3.45 -17.41 -24.77
C ASP A 347 3.62 -18.48 -25.86
N ILE A 348 2.82 -19.54 -25.82
CA ILE A 348 2.85 -20.64 -26.80
C ILE A 348 2.16 -20.29 -28.13
N SER A 349 1.39 -19.20 -28.18
CA SER A 349 0.74 -18.69 -29.40
C SER A 349 0.59 -17.17 -29.36
N SER A 350 0.15 -16.55 -30.46
CA SER A 350 0.09 -15.09 -30.61
C SER A 350 -1.22 -14.56 -31.21
N ASP A 351 -2.27 -15.38 -31.29
CA ASP A 351 -3.54 -15.02 -31.91
C ASP A 351 -4.18 -13.76 -31.29
N ALA A 352 -4.27 -13.69 -29.95
CA ALA A 352 -4.88 -12.59 -29.24
C ALA A 352 -4.00 -11.34 -29.16
N ILE A 353 -2.69 -11.45 -29.43
CA ILE A 353 -1.71 -10.35 -29.37
C ILE A 353 -1.14 -9.95 -30.74
N SER A 354 -1.55 -10.62 -31.81
CA SER A 354 -1.11 -10.36 -33.19
C SER A 354 -1.21 -8.89 -33.60
N ARG A 355 -2.25 -8.20 -33.11
CA ARG A 355 -2.47 -6.75 -33.30
C ARG A 355 -1.39 -5.83 -32.71
N PHE A 356 -0.47 -6.35 -31.90
CA PHE A 356 0.61 -5.59 -31.28
C PHE A 356 1.98 -5.83 -31.92
N MET A 357 2.11 -6.79 -32.84
CA MET A 357 3.40 -7.26 -33.36
C MET A 357 4.21 -6.17 -34.08
N ASP A 358 3.52 -5.21 -34.71
CA ASP A 358 4.16 -4.07 -35.40
C ASP A 358 4.48 -2.90 -34.45
N ASN A 359 4.09 -2.98 -33.16
CA ASN A 359 4.37 -1.92 -32.20
C ASN A 359 5.85 -2.00 -31.78
N PRO A 360 6.65 -0.92 -31.92
CA PRO A 360 8.08 -0.95 -31.61
C PRO A 360 8.39 -1.17 -30.12
N ASN A 361 7.39 -1.10 -29.25
CA ASN A 361 7.54 -1.29 -27.80
C ASN A 361 6.92 -2.59 -27.31
N PHE A 362 6.52 -3.48 -28.23
CA PHE A 362 6.02 -4.79 -27.92
C PHE A 362 6.94 -5.84 -28.55
N HIS A 363 7.53 -6.68 -27.71
CA HIS A 363 8.47 -7.73 -28.12
C HIS A 363 7.86 -9.07 -27.74
N PHE A 364 7.53 -9.90 -28.72
CA PHE A 364 6.98 -11.24 -28.47
C PHE A 364 7.97 -12.33 -28.84
N VAL A 365 8.01 -13.38 -28.03
CA VAL A 365 8.69 -14.64 -28.34
C VAL A 365 7.74 -15.79 -28.07
N GLU A 366 7.60 -16.66 -29.06
CA GLU A 366 6.87 -17.91 -28.88
C GLU A 366 7.70 -18.87 -28.02
N GLY A 367 7.12 -19.38 -26.93
CA GLY A 367 7.83 -20.26 -26.01
C GLY A 367 6.96 -20.83 -24.89
N ASP A 368 7.39 -21.98 -24.37
CA ASP A 368 6.80 -22.66 -23.20
C ASP A 368 7.69 -22.45 -21.97
N ILE A 369 7.09 -22.09 -20.83
CA ILE A 369 7.80 -21.84 -19.58
C ILE A 369 8.49 -23.06 -18.98
N SER A 370 8.01 -24.27 -19.30
CA SER A 370 8.61 -25.53 -18.87
C SER A 370 9.85 -25.92 -19.69
N ILE A 371 10.07 -25.27 -20.84
CA ILE A 371 11.17 -25.59 -21.77
C ILE A 371 12.20 -24.45 -21.85
N HIS A 372 11.77 -23.19 -21.92
CA HIS A 372 12.62 -22.05 -22.28
C HIS A 372 13.24 -21.34 -21.05
N SER A 373 13.79 -22.11 -20.11
CA SER A 373 14.28 -21.57 -18.83
C SER A 373 15.36 -20.50 -18.99
N GLU A 374 16.31 -20.67 -19.89
CA GLU A 374 17.39 -19.70 -20.12
C GLU A 374 16.86 -18.36 -20.64
N TRP A 375 15.88 -18.40 -21.55
CA TRP A 375 15.27 -17.19 -22.10
C TRP A 375 14.49 -16.44 -21.02
N ILE A 376 13.75 -17.15 -20.19
CA ILE A 376 12.96 -16.59 -19.09
C ILE A 376 13.89 -15.95 -18.06
N GLU A 377 14.92 -16.66 -17.62
CA GLU A 377 15.88 -16.14 -16.65
C GLU A 377 16.56 -14.87 -17.18
N TYR A 378 17.00 -14.89 -18.45
CA TYR A 378 17.57 -13.72 -19.11
C TYR A 378 16.59 -12.53 -19.14
N HIS A 379 15.32 -12.76 -19.47
CA HIS A 379 14.33 -11.69 -19.54
C HIS A 379 13.89 -11.18 -18.16
N ILE A 380 13.87 -12.04 -17.14
CA ILE A 380 13.70 -11.62 -15.73
C ILE A 380 14.85 -10.68 -15.36
N LYS A 381 16.11 -11.06 -15.64
CA LYS A 381 17.27 -10.22 -15.40
C LYS A 381 17.22 -8.89 -16.18
N LYS A 382 16.71 -8.90 -17.41
CA LYS A 382 16.63 -7.73 -18.31
C LYS A 382 15.51 -6.74 -17.93
N CYS A 383 14.35 -7.25 -17.50
CA CYS A 383 13.15 -6.45 -17.26
C CYS A 383 13.14 -5.86 -15.85
N ASP A 384 12.20 -4.94 -15.61
CA ASP A 384 12.08 -4.21 -14.36
C ASP A 384 10.95 -4.79 -13.48
N VAL A 385 9.86 -5.22 -14.12
CA VAL A 385 8.68 -5.83 -13.50
C VAL A 385 8.34 -7.15 -14.20
N VAL A 386 7.99 -8.18 -13.43
CA VAL A 386 7.62 -9.51 -13.94
C VAL A 386 6.19 -9.86 -13.55
N LEU A 387 5.38 -10.28 -14.53
CA LEU A 387 4.02 -10.77 -14.38
C LEU A 387 3.92 -12.21 -14.93
N PRO A 388 4.01 -13.23 -14.05
CA PRO A 388 3.85 -14.62 -14.46
C PRO A 388 2.36 -14.99 -14.50
N LEU A 389 1.71 -14.80 -15.65
CA LEU A 389 0.28 -15.06 -15.86
C LEU A 389 -0.03 -16.49 -16.31
N VAL A 390 0.99 -17.32 -16.54
CA VAL A 390 0.81 -18.72 -16.95
C VAL A 390 0.27 -19.55 -15.77
N ALA A 391 -0.94 -20.08 -15.95
CA ALA A 391 -1.57 -21.02 -15.03
C ALA A 391 -2.75 -21.75 -15.71
N ILE A 392 -3.10 -22.92 -15.20
CA ILE A 392 -4.35 -23.62 -15.52
C ILE A 392 -5.42 -23.15 -14.53
N ALA A 393 -6.30 -22.24 -14.97
CA ALA A 393 -7.33 -21.64 -14.13
C ALA A 393 -8.75 -22.19 -14.38
N THR A 394 -8.87 -23.45 -14.83
CA THR A 394 -10.14 -24.07 -15.22
C THR A 394 -10.53 -25.19 -14.23
N PRO A 395 -11.66 -25.07 -13.50
CA PRO A 395 -12.01 -25.98 -12.40
C PRO A 395 -12.05 -27.47 -12.73
N ILE A 396 -12.41 -27.82 -13.96
CA ILE A 396 -12.45 -29.22 -14.41
C ILE A 396 -11.06 -29.86 -14.46
N GLU A 397 -10.02 -29.08 -14.74
CA GLU A 397 -8.65 -29.58 -14.83
C GLU A 397 -8.06 -29.87 -13.44
N TYR A 398 -8.60 -29.27 -12.39
CA TYR A 398 -8.15 -29.51 -11.01
C TYR A 398 -8.45 -30.93 -10.55
N THR A 399 -9.57 -31.50 -11.02
CA THR A 399 -9.96 -32.88 -10.74
C THR A 399 -9.48 -33.84 -11.82
N ARG A 400 -9.48 -33.42 -13.09
CA ARG A 400 -9.06 -34.25 -14.23
C ARG A 400 -7.55 -34.46 -14.31
N ASN A 401 -6.78 -33.39 -14.12
CA ASN A 401 -5.31 -33.37 -14.30
C ASN A 401 -4.59 -32.67 -13.12
N PRO A 402 -4.81 -33.10 -11.86
CA PRO A 402 -4.31 -32.39 -10.67
C PRO A 402 -2.79 -32.22 -10.65
N LEU A 403 -2.04 -33.22 -11.10
CA LEU A 403 -0.58 -33.17 -11.11
C LEU A 403 -0.06 -32.13 -12.11
N ARG A 404 -0.67 -32.04 -13.30
CA ARG A 404 -0.31 -31.03 -14.29
C ARG A 404 -0.59 -29.62 -13.80
N VAL A 405 -1.71 -29.43 -13.09
CA VAL A 405 -2.04 -28.16 -12.43
C VAL A 405 -0.98 -27.82 -11.39
N PHE A 406 -0.57 -28.78 -10.55
CA PHE A 406 0.49 -28.54 -9.57
C PHE A 406 1.84 -28.20 -10.22
N GLU A 407 2.31 -28.99 -11.18
CA GLU A 407 3.58 -28.77 -11.87
C GLU A 407 3.65 -27.36 -12.49
N LEU A 408 2.61 -26.94 -13.21
CA LEU A 408 2.60 -25.64 -13.88
C LEU A 408 2.33 -24.48 -12.91
N ASP A 409 1.27 -24.56 -12.11
CA ASP A 409 0.79 -23.44 -11.30
C ASP A 409 1.62 -23.23 -10.04
N PHE A 410 2.33 -24.27 -9.59
CA PHE A 410 3.23 -24.23 -8.44
C PHE A 410 4.70 -24.28 -8.85
N GLU A 411 5.17 -25.40 -9.42
CA GLU A 411 6.61 -25.64 -9.57
C GLU A 411 7.27 -24.70 -10.58
N GLU A 412 6.69 -24.54 -11.77
CA GLU A 412 7.23 -23.62 -12.79
C GLU A 412 7.16 -22.16 -12.34
N ASN A 413 6.05 -21.77 -11.71
CA ASN A 413 5.90 -20.43 -11.14
C ASN A 413 6.89 -20.16 -9.99
N LEU A 414 7.20 -21.17 -9.16
CA LEU A 414 8.19 -21.04 -8.08
C LEU A 414 9.60 -20.77 -8.63
N LYS A 415 9.98 -21.35 -9.78
CA LYS A 415 11.26 -21.05 -10.44
C LYS A 415 11.33 -19.57 -10.81
N ILE A 416 10.26 -19.03 -11.42
CA ILE A 416 10.18 -17.61 -11.79
C ILE A 416 10.27 -16.70 -10.56
N VAL A 417 9.60 -17.05 -9.46
CA VAL A 417 9.69 -16.32 -8.18
C VAL A 417 11.15 -16.29 -7.69
N ARG A 418 11.84 -17.42 -7.70
CA ARG A 418 13.25 -17.52 -7.28
C ARG A 418 14.18 -16.69 -8.15
N ASP A 419 13.96 -16.66 -9.46
CA ASP A 419 14.74 -15.80 -10.35
C ASP A 419 14.48 -14.32 -10.09
N CYS A 420 13.23 -13.93 -9.76
CA CYS A 420 12.93 -12.56 -9.35
C CYS A 420 13.68 -12.18 -8.07
N VAL A 421 13.78 -13.09 -7.09
CA VAL A 421 14.58 -12.89 -5.87
C VAL A 421 16.07 -12.72 -6.22
N LYS A 422 16.63 -13.68 -6.98
CA LYS A 422 18.04 -13.72 -7.41
C LYS A 422 18.47 -12.42 -8.09
N TYR A 423 17.62 -11.88 -8.97
CA TYR A 423 17.90 -10.67 -9.73
C TYR A 423 17.28 -9.39 -9.17
N LYS A 424 16.72 -9.45 -7.96
CA LYS A 424 16.09 -8.32 -7.24
C LYS A 424 15.04 -7.59 -8.10
N LYS A 425 14.18 -8.35 -8.76
CA LYS A 425 13.14 -7.85 -9.65
C LYS A 425 11.81 -7.75 -8.93
N ARG A 426 11.02 -6.74 -9.32
CA ARG A 426 9.67 -6.60 -8.79
C ARG A 426 8.78 -7.64 -9.44
N ILE A 427 8.05 -8.40 -8.64
CA ILE A 427 7.08 -9.39 -9.11
C ILE A 427 5.66 -8.95 -8.77
N ILE A 428 4.77 -8.93 -9.76
CA ILE A 428 3.34 -8.74 -9.54
C ILE A 428 2.68 -10.09 -9.82
N PHE A 429 2.40 -10.82 -8.76
CA PHE A 429 2.02 -12.22 -8.87
C PHE A 429 0.49 -12.35 -8.87
N PRO A 430 -0.09 -13.07 -9.85
CA PRO A 430 -1.51 -13.38 -9.85
C PRO A 430 -1.77 -14.46 -8.79
N SER A 431 -2.18 -14.02 -7.60
CA SER A 431 -2.90 -14.87 -6.67
C SER A 431 -4.31 -15.13 -7.23
N THR A 432 -5.20 -15.69 -6.43
CA THR A 432 -6.56 -16.05 -6.88
C THR A 432 -7.57 -15.82 -5.78
N SER A 433 -8.79 -15.40 -6.15
CA SER A 433 -9.90 -15.36 -5.21
C SER A 433 -10.30 -16.75 -4.69
N GLU A 434 -9.82 -17.83 -5.32
CA GLU A 434 -10.03 -19.18 -4.80
C GLU A 434 -9.22 -19.49 -3.54
N VAL A 435 -8.20 -18.70 -3.22
CA VAL A 435 -7.35 -18.89 -2.04
C VAL A 435 -8.15 -18.80 -0.73
N TYR A 436 -9.23 -18.00 -0.73
CA TYR A 436 -10.17 -17.88 0.38
C TYR A 436 -10.99 -19.16 0.56
N GLY A 437 -11.15 -19.95 -0.50
CA GLY A 437 -11.93 -21.16 -0.53
C GLY A 437 -13.37 -20.94 -0.08
N MET A 438 -13.76 -21.63 0.99
CA MET A 438 -15.08 -21.56 1.64
C MET A 438 -15.07 -20.64 2.86
N CYS A 439 -14.36 -19.51 2.77
CA CYS A 439 -14.36 -18.49 3.83
C CYS A 439 -15.81 -18.08 4.17
N ASP A 440 -16.11 -18.00 5.46
CA ASP A 440 -17.45 -17.67 5.98
C ASP A 440 -17.68 -16.16 6.12
N ASP A 441 -16.65 -15.34 5.88
CA ASP A 441 -16.75 -13.90 5.97
C ASP A 441 -17.67 -13.36 4.88
N LYS A 442 -18.43 -12.30 5.20
CA LYS A 442 -19.32 -11.64 4.24
C LYS A 442 -18.56 -11.02 3.06
N GLU A 443 -17.42 -10.40 3.37
CA GLU A 443 -16.47 -9.85 2.39
C GLU A 443 -15.12 -10.49 2.67
N PHE A 444 -14.48 -11.04 1.63
CA PHE A 444 -13.18 -11.67 1.74
C PHE A 444 -12.11 -10.59 1.80
N ASP A 445 -11.46 -10.47 2.94
CA ASP A 445 -10.48 -9.45 3.26
C ASP A 445 -9.06 -10.02 3.13
N GLU A 446 -8.20 -9.30 2.42
CA GLU A 446 -6.87 -9.75 2.04
C GLU A 446 -5.98 -10.08 3.23
N ASP A 447 -6.16 -9.34 4.32
CA ASP A 447 -5.26 -9.31 5.47
C ASP A 447 -5.81 -10.06 6.68
N THR A 448 -7.14 -10.27 6.74
CA THR A 448 -7.81 -10.79 7.94
C THR A 448 -8.63 -12.06 7.72
N SER A 449 -9.12 -12.33 6.51
CA SER A 449 -9.98 -13.49 6.27
C SER A 449 -9.22 -14.82 6.38
N ASN A 450 -9.84 -15.77 7.08
CA ASN A 450 -9.33 -17.14 7.13
C ASN A 450 -9.52 -17.85 5.78
N LEU A 451 -8.58 -18.74 5.46
CA LEU A 451 -8.54 -19.47 4.20
C LEU A 451 -8.99 -20.91 4.44
N ILE A 452 -10.21 -21.25 4.00
CA ILE A 452 -10.88 -22.52 4.36
C ILE A 452 -11.01 -23.40 3.13
N VAL A 453 -10.46 -24.62 3.18
CA VAL A 453 -10.58 -25.61 2.10
C VAL A 453 -11.13 -26.93 2.63
N GLY A 454 -11.64 -27.77 1.72
CA GLY A 454 -12.17 -29.07 2.07
C GLY A 454 -11.10 -30.12 2.39
N PRO A 455 -11.51 -31.34 2.76
CA PRO A 455 -10.59 -32.46 3.03
C PRO A 455 -9.75 -32.85 1.81
N ILE A 456 -8.66 -33.59 2.03
CA ILE A 456 -7.72 -34.03 0.97
C ILE A 456 -8.42 -34.79 -0.17
N ASN A 457 -9.49 -35.54 0.12
CA ASN A 457 -10.26 -36.26 -0.89
C ASN A 457 -11.10 -35.35 -1.83
N LYS A 458 -11.10 -34.03 -1.58
CA LYS A 458 -11.67 -33.00 -2.45
C LYS A 458 -10.57 -32.33 -3.28
N GLN A 459 -10.14 -33.03 -4.32
CA GLN A 459 -8.98 -32.66 -5.14
C GLN A 459 -9.08 -31.28 -5.79
N ARG A 460 -10.28 -30.72 -5.99
CA ARG A 460 -10.45 -29.37 -6.55
C ARG A 460 -9.70 -28.28 -5.79
N TRP A 461 -9.39 -28.50 -4.51
CA TRP A 461 -8.67 -27.54 -3.68
C TRP A 461 -7.17 -27.50 -3.94
N ILE A 462 -6.63 -28.42 -4.76
CA ILE A 462 -5.22 -28.42 -5.13
C ILE A 462 -4.78 -27.09 -5.74
N TYR A 463 -5.59 -26.50 -6.62
CA TYR A 463 -5.34 -25.19 -7.21
C TYR A 463 -5.26 -24.09 -6.14
N SER A 464 -6.27 -24.02 -5.27
CA SER A 464 -6.33 -23.04 -4.17
C SER A 464 -5.10 -23.13 -3.26
N VAL A 465 -4.77 -24.35 -2.81
CA VAL A 465 -3.66 -24.58 -1.86
C VAL A 465 -2.30 -24.34 -2.52
N SER A 466 -2.12 -24.71 -3.79
CA SER A 466 -0.91 -24.39 -4.55
C SER A 466 -0.68 -22.88 -4.65
N LYS A 467 -1.71 -22.12 -5.05
CA LYS A 467 -1.61 -20.65 -5.12
C LYS A 467 -1.39 -20.03 -3.73
N GLN A 468 -2.07 -20.54 -2.70
CA GLN A 468 -1.86 -20.11 -1.31
C GLN A 468 -0.41 -20.32 -0.85
N LEU A 469 0.17 -21.48 -1.15
CA LEU A 469 1.54 -21.79 -0.75
C LEU A 469 2.54 -20.90 -1.49
N LEU A 470 2.31 -20.60 -2.77
CA LEU A 470 3.10 -19.60 -3.49
C LEU A 470 2.99 -18.20 -2.87
N ASP A 471 1.79 -17.74 -2.53
CA ASP A 471 1.59 -16.46 -1.84
C ASP A 471 2.45 -16.38 -0.57
N ARG A 472 2.46 -17.46 0.23
CA ARG A 472 3.26 -17.55 1.47
C ARG A 472 4.76 -17.58 1.21
N VAL A 473 5.20 -18.27 0.16
CA VAL A 473 6.62 -18.31 -0.22
C VAL A 473 7.09 -16.93 -0.70
N ILE A 474 6.30 -16.25 -1.53
CA ILE A 474 6.57 -14.88 -1.97
C ILE A 474 6.63 -13.93 -0.78
N TRP A 475 5.68 -14.05 0.16
CA TRP A 475 5.67 -13.28 1.40
C TRP A 475 6.95 -13.49 2.22
N ALA A 476 7.38 -14.75 2.38
CA ALA A 476 8.61 -15.10 3.09
C ALA A 476 9.84 -14.49 2.41
N TYR A 477 9.94 -14.55 1.08
CA TYR A 477 11.00 -13.87 0.33
C TYR A 477 10.97 -12.35 0.51
N GLY A 478 9.79 -11.73 0.55
CA GLY A 478 9.66 -10.32 0.86
C GLY A 478 10.19 -9.97 2.24
N ALA A 479 9.77 -10.72 3.26
CA ALA A 479 10.13 -10.48 4.66
C ALA A 479 11.60 -10.81 4.99
N LYS A 480 12.20 -11.81 4.33
CA LYS A 480 13.55 -12.32 4.68
C LYS A 480 14.63 -11.94 3.70
N GLU A 481 14.31 -11.76 2.43
CA GLU A 481 15.27 -11.47 1.36
C GLU A 481 15.00 -10.15 0.63
N GLY A 482 13.98 -9.39 1.06
CA GLY A 482 13.67 -8.07 0.50
C GLY A 482 13.10 -8.11 -0.92
N LEU A 483 12.44 -9.21 -1.31
CA LEU A 483 11.73 -9.30 -2.58
C LEU A 483 10.64 -8.21 -2.64
N ARG A 484 10.67 -7.39 -3.68
CA ARG A 484 9.59 -6.43 -3.97
C ARG A 484 8.46 -7.16 -4.67
N PHE A 485 7.33 -7.35 -4.00
CA PHE A 485 6.18 -8.04 -4.56
C PHE A 485 4.88 -7.26 -4.37
N THR A 486 3.90 -7.57 -5.22
CA THR A 486 2.49 -7.30 -4.96
C THR A 486 1.71 -8.54 -5.36
N LEU A 487 0.82 -9.03 -4.50
CA LEU A 487 -0.11 -10.11 -4.85
C LEU A 487 -1.44 -9.49 -5.25
N PHE A 488 -1.99 -9.89 -6.41
CA PHE A 488 -3.33 -9.46 -6.79
C PHE A 488 -4.27 -10.65 -6.95
N ARG A 489 -5.52 -10.49 -6.49
CA ARG A 489 -6.54 -11.55 -6.48
C ARG A 489 -7.71 -11.11 -7.35
N PRO A 490 -7.82 -11.62 -8.60
CA PRO A 490 -8.95 -11.30 -9.46
C PRO A 490 -10.23 -12.04 -9.03
N PHE A 491 -11.36 -11.32 -9.01
CA PHE A 491 -12.68 -11.87 -8.73
C PHE A 491 -13.51 -11.91 -10.01
N ASN A 492 -13.57 -13.11 -10.61
CA ASN A 492 -14.36 -13.45 -11.80
C ASN A 492 -14.34 -12.34 -12.87
N TRP A 493 -13.15 -11.96 -13.31
CA TRP A 493 -13.00 -11.01 -14.41
C TRP A 493 -13.59 -11.61 -15.68
N MET A 494 -14.38 -10.82 -16.39
CA MET A 494 -15.04 -11.22 -17.63
C MET A 494 -15.07 -10.06 -18.62
N GLY A 495 -15.12 -10.41 -19.90
CA GLY A 495 -15.00 -9.47 -21.01
C GLY A 495 -14.67 -10.17 -22.32
N PRO A 496 -14.52 -9.42 -23.41
CA PRO A 496 -14.02 -9.93 -24.69
C PRO A 496 -12.75 -10.77 -24.51
N ARG A 497 -12.58 -11.86 -25.28
CA ARG A 497 -11.38 -12.73 -25.25
C ARG A 497 -11.09 -13.46 -23.92
N LEU A 498 -12.12 -13.73 -23.09
CA LEU A 498 -11.95 -14.44 -21.80
C LEU A 498 -11.34 -15.85 -21.93
N ASP A 499 -11.83 -16.60 -22.91
CA ASP A 499 -11.48 -17.97 -23.28
C ASP A 499 -11.76 -18.15 -24.80
N ASN A 500 -11.41 -19.30 -25.37
CA ASN A 500 -11.87 -19.72 -26.70
C ASN A 500 -13.11 -20.64 -26.58
N LEU A 501 -14.09 -20.49 -27.48
CA LEU A 501 -15.25 -21.38 -27.59
C LEU A 501 -14.86 -22.85 -27.83
N ASP A 502 -13.75 -23.11 -28.54
CA ASP A 502 -13.25 -24.48 -28.71
C ASP A 502 -12.77 -25.12 -27.41
N ALA A 503 -12.16 -24.34 -26.50
CA ALA A 503 -11.81 -24.82 -25.17
C ALA A 503 -13.07 -25.12 -24.33
N ALA A 504 -14.14 -24.33 -24.53
CA ALA A 504 -15.43 -24.55 -23.88
C ALA A 504 -16.13 -25.84 -24.35
N ARG A 505 -15.91 -26.31 -25.59
CA ARG A 505 -16.47 -27.59 -26.09
C ARG A 505 -15.97 -28.80 -25.30
N VAL A 506 -14.77 -28.72 -24.73
CA VAL A 506 -14.15 -29.78 -23.90
C VAL A 506 -14.46 -29.58 -22.40
N GLY A 507 -15.23 -28.54 -22.06
CA GLY A 507 -15.60 -28.15 -20.69
C GLY A 507 -14.51 -27.39 -19.94
N SER A 508 -13.41 -27.02 -20.62
CA SER A 508 -12.22 -26.38 -20.05
C SER A 508 -12.31 -24.85 -20.19
N SER A 509 -13.44 -24.25 -19.82
CA SER A 509 -13.66 -22.79 -19.83
C SER A 509 -14.31 -22.28 -18.54
N ARG A 510 -14.29 -20.96 -18.33
CA ARG A 510 -14.97 -20.31 -17.21
C ARG A 510 -16.48 -20.22 -17.46
N ALA A 511 -17.26 -20.03 -16.38
CA ALA A 511 -18.72 -20.14 -16.40
C ALA A 511 -19.39 -19.34 -17.53
N ILE A 512 -19.08 -18.06 -17.69
CA ILE A 512 -19.72 -17.22 -18.71
C ILE A 512 -19.43 -17.69 -20.15
N THR A 513 -18.20 -18.08 -20.46
CA THR A 513 -17.84 -18.63 -21.78
C THR A 513 -18.62 -19.90 -22.07
N GLN A 514 -18.75 -20.79 -21.08
CA GLN A 514 -19.52 -22.02 -21.22
C GLN A 514 -21.01 -21.73 -21.46
N LEU A 515 -21.58 -20.73 -20.77
CA LEU A 515 -22.97 -20.32 -20.97
C LEU A 515 -23.19 -19.76 -22.39
N ILE A 516 -22.27 -18.92 -22.87
CA ILE A 516 -22.33 -18.39 -24.24
C ILE A 516 -22.24 -19.52 -25.27
N LEU A 517 -21.32 -20.48 -25.09
CA LEU A 517 -21.21 -21.63 -25.98
C LEU A 517 -22.52 -22.41 -26.05
N ASN A 518 -23.17 -22.65 -24.90
CA ASN A 518 -24.45 -23.37 -24.87
C ASN A 518 -25.51 -22.67 -25.72
N LEU A 519 -25.58 -21.34 -25.68
CA LEU A 519 -26.51 -20.56 -26.51
C LEU A 519 -26.14 -20.60 -28.00
N VAL A 520 -24.85 -20.49 -28.33
CA VAL A 520 -24.34 -20.56 -29.71
C VAL A 520 -24.63 -21.92 -30.35
N GLU A 521 -24.42 -23.02 -29.62
CA GLU A 521 -24.62 -24.39 -30.11
C GLU A 521 -26.06 -24.89 -29.98
N GLY A 522 -26.93 -24.14 -29.31
CA GLY A 522 -28.29 -24.60 -29.00
C GLY A 522 -28.34 -25.77 -28.02
N SER A 523 -27.34 -25.89 -27.15
CA SER A 523 -27.31 -26.91 -26.09
C SER A 523 -27.86 -26.34 -24.78
N PRO A 524 -28.42 -27.18 -23.88
CA PRO A 524 -29.05 -26.66 -22.67
C PRO A 524 -28.01 -26.07 -21.71
N ILE A 525 -28.34 -24.94 -21.09
CA ILE A 525 -27.54 -24.36 -20.01
C ILE A 525 -27.60 -25.30 -18.80
N LYS A 526 -26.43 -25.71 -18.32
CA LYS A 526 -26.27 -26.61 -17.18
C LYS A 526 -26.09 -25.82 -15.89
N LEU A 527 -27.09 -25.84 -15.00
CA LEU A 527 -27.02 -25.24 -13.67
C LEU A 527 -26.54 -26.28 -12.65
N ILE A 528 -25.29 -26.14 -12.25
CA ILE A 528 -24.60 -27.08 -11.37
C ILE A 528 -25.09 -26.90 -9.93
N ASP A 529 -25.61 -27.97 -9.34
CA ASP A 529 -26.22 -28.01 -8.01
C ASP A 529 -27.31 -26.92 -7.82
N GLY A 530 -28.05 -26.61 -8.91
CA GLY A 530 -29.13 -25.63 -8.92
C GLY A 530 -28.73 -24.23 -9.37
N GLY A 531 -27.44 -23.90 -9.36
CA GLY A 531 -26.93 -22.60 -9.85
C GLY A 531 -27.15 -21.42 -8.91
N GLU A 532 -27.46 -21.67 -7.63
CA GLU A 532 -27.77 -20.66 -6.61
C GLU A 532 -26.52 -20.03 -5.98
N GLN A 533 -25.34 -20.63 -6.20
CA GLN A 533 -24.07 -20.10 -5.72
C GLN A 533 -23.76 -18.75 -6.36
N LYS A 534 -23.36 -17.78 -5.54
CA LYS A 534 -23.18 -16.38 -5.93
C LYS A 534 -21.73 -16.00 -6.14
N ARG A 535 -21.47 -15.16 -7.14
CA ARG A 535 -20.15 -14.65 -7.49
C ARG A 535 -20.24 -13.16 -7.77
N CYS A 536 -19.20 -12.42 -7.39
CA CYS A 536 -18.99 -11.07 -7.90
C CYS A 536 -18.25 -11.10 -9.23
N PHE A 537 -18.84 -10.48 -10.26
CA PHE A 537 -18.27 -10.40 -11.61
C PHE A 537 -17.70 -9.02 -11.89
N THR A 538 -16.53 -8.99 -12.52
CA THR A 538 -15.80 -7.73 -12.73
C THR A 538 -15.50 -7.55 -14.21
N ASP A 539 -15.77 -6.36 -14.73
CA ASP A 539 -15.39 -6.01 -16.09
C ASP A 539 -13.87 -6.03 -16.24
N ILE A 540 -13.39 -6.58 -17.36
CA ILE A 540 -11.96 -6.64 -17.63
C ILE A 540 -11.30 -5.25 -17.66
N ASN A 541 -12.01 -4.20 -18.08
CA ASN A 541 -11.45 -2.86 -18.09
C ASN A 541 -11.22 -2.32 -16.68
N ASP A 542 -12.18 -2.55 -15.77
CA ASP A 542 -12.02 -2.23 -14.35
C ASP A 542 -10.83 -3.00 -13.74
N GLY A 543 -10.74 -4.31 -14.03
CA GLY A 543 -9.66 -5.17 -13.53
C GLY A 543 -8.27 -4.76 -14.05
N ILE A 544 -8.17 -4.45 -15.34
CA ILE A 544 -6.91 -4.04 -15.98
C ILE A 544 -6.49 -2.64 -15.55
N GLU A 545 -7.42 -1.73 -15.30
CA GLU A 545 -7.07 -0.42 -14.74
C GLU A 545 -6.50 -0.54 -13.32
N ALA A 546 -7.06 -1.40 -12.46
CA ALA A 546 -6.45 -1.70 -11.16
C ALA A 546 -5.06 -2.31 -11.30
N LEU A 547 -4.90 -3.32 -12.18
CA LEU A 547 -3.60 -3.97 -12.41
C LEU A 547 -2.57 -3.00 -13.00
N PHE A 548 -2.99 -2.10 -13.88
CA PHE A 548 -2.16 -1.01 -14.40
C PHE A 548 -1.65 -0.12 -13.26
N ARG A 549 -2.51 0.26 -12.31
CA ARG A 549 -2.10 1.08 -11.15
C ARG A 549 -1.16 0.33 -10.21
N ILE A 550 -1.31 -0.99 -10.08
CA ILE A 550 -0.32 -1.83 -9.40
C ILE A 550 1.04 -1.77 -10.12
N ILE A 551 1.07 -1.80 -11.45
CA ILE A 551 2.31 -1.67 -12.22
C ILE A 551 2.92 -0.27 -12.03
N GLU A 552 2.11 0.79 -12.06
CA GLU A 552 2.53 2.16 -11.81
C GLU A 552 3.17 2.32 -10.41
N ASN A 553 2.59 1.67 -9.40
CA ASN A 553 3.08 1.62 -8.02
C ASN A 553 3.47 2.99 -7.47
N ARG A 554 2.53 3.93 -7.58
CA ARG A 554 2.72 5.31 -7.14
C ARG A 554 3.16 5.31 -5.67
N ASP A 555 4.22 6.06 -5.39
CA ASP A 555 4.82 6.21 -4.06
C ASP A 555 5.22 4.86 -3.39
N ASN A 556 5.42 3.81 -4.18
CA ASN A 556 5.67 2.42 -3.75
C ASN A 556 4.59 1.85 -2.82
N LEU A 557 3.35 2.35 -2.90
CA LEU A 557 2.25 1.95 -2.02
C LEU A 557 1.84 0.47 -2.16
N CYS A 558 2.22 -0.22 -3.23
CA CYS A 558 1.85 -1.62 -3.45
C CYS A 558 2.94 -2.63 -3.02
N ASP A 559 4.07 -2.16 -2.49
CA ASP A 559 5.18 -3.05 -2.10
C ASP A 559 4.82 -3.84 -0.83
N GLY A 560 4.79 -5.17 -0.93
CA GLY A 560 4.44 -6.05 0.18
C GLY A 560 2.94 -6.24 0.39
N GLU A 561 2.11 -5.70 -0.51
CA GLU A 561 0.65 -5.66 -0.35
C GLU A 561 -0.05 -6.80 -1.08
N ILE A 562 -1.24 -7.14 -0.57
CA ILE A 562 -2.19 -8.08 -1.18
C ILE A 562 -3.45 -7.30 -1.53
N ILE A 563 -3.89 -7.41 -2.80
CA ILE A 563 -4.95 -6.56 -3.34
C ILE A 563 -5.99 -7.42 -4.07
N ASN A 564 -7.20 -7.47 -3.53
CA ASN A 564 -8.37 -7.97 -4.24
C ASN A 564 -8.78 -6.97 -5.32
N ILE A 565 -9.08 -7.49 -6.51
CA ILE A 565 -9.62 -6.69 -7.60
C ILE A 565 -10.92 -7.34 -8.05
N GLY A 566 -12.03 -6.73 -7.65
CA GLY A 566 -13.34 -7.13 -8.09
C GLY A 566 -14.42 -6.07 -7.89
N ASN A 567 -15.62 -6.34 -8.42
CA ASN A 567 -16.79 -5.49 -8.21
C ASN A 567 -17.77 -6.13 -7.21
N PRO A 568 -17.76 -5.75 -5.92
CA PRO A 568 -18.64 -6.33 -4.90
C PRO A 568 -20.12 -6.00 -5.14
N THR A 569 -20.44 -5.01 -5.97
CA THR A 569 -21.83 -4.64 -6.29
C THR A 569 -22.41 -5.44 -7.46
N ASN A 570 -21.57 -6.07 -8.26
CA ASN A 570 -21.99 -6.96 -9.35
C ASN A 570 -22.06 -8.42 -8.86
N GLU A 571 -22.83 -8.67 -7.80
CA GLU A 571 -23.05 -10.01 -7.25
C GLU A 571 -24.27 -10.67 -7.94
N ALA A 572 -24.07 -11.86 -8.49
CA ALA A 572 -25.16 -12.67 -9.04
C ALA A 572 -24.89 -14.16 -8.87
N SER A 573 -25.96 -14.94 -8.76
CA SER A 573 -25.93 -16.39 -8.89
C SER A 573 -25.62 -16.82 -10.34
N ILE A 574 -25.20 -18.06 -10.53
CA ILE A 574 -25.00 -18.62 -11.88
C ILE A 574 -26.32 -18.66 -12.66
N ARG A 575 -27.45 -18.90 -11.98
CA ARG A 575 -28.79 -18.79 -12.55
C ARG A 575 -29.09 -17.38 -13.05
N GLU A 576 -28.93 -16.36 -12.19
CA GLU A 576 -29.17 -14.97 -12.56
C GLU A 576 -28.26 -14.54 -13.72
N LEU A 577 -26.99 -14.94 -13.72
CA LEU A 577 -26.08 -14.69 -14.84
C LEU A 577 -26.61 -15.32 -16.14
N ALA A 578 -27.07 -16.57 -16.10
CA ALA A 578 -27.62 -17.26 -17.27
C ALA A 578 -28.89 -16.57 -17.80
N GLU A 579 -29.76 -16.07 -16.91
CA GLU A 579 -30.97 -15.33 -17.28
C GLU A 579 -30.65 -13.97 -17.91
N MET A 580 -29.71 -13.22 -17.32
CA MET A 580 -29.23 -11.94 -17.88
C MET A 580 -28.60 -12.15 -19.26
N LEU A 581 -27.80 -13.20 -19.42
CA LEU A 581 -27.14 -13.53 -20.67
C LEU A 581 -28.13 -13.98 -21.75
N LEU A 582 -29.13 -14.80 -21.40
CA LEU A 582 -30.22 -15.18 -22.30
C LEU A 582 -31.01 -13.96 -22.78
N LYS A 583 -31.35 -13.04 -21.86
CA LYS A 583 -32.04 -11.79 -22.21
C LYS A 583 -31.24 -10.94 -23.19
N SER A 584 -29.92 -10.82 -22.97
CA SER A 584 -29.01 -10.11 -23.88
C SER A 584 -28.92 -10.81 -25.24
N PHE A 585 -28.82 -12.14 -25.24
CA PHE A 585 -28.77 -12.97 -26.44
C PHE A 585 -30.02 -12.85 -27.30
N ASP A 586 -31.21 -12.94 -26.70
CA ASP A 586 -32.48 -12.81 -27.42
C ASP A 586 -32.69 -11.41 -28.01
N ALA A 587 -32.08 -10.38 -27.40
CA ALA A 587 -32.09 -9.01 -27.93
C ALA A 587 -30.97 -8.73 -28.95
N HIS A 588 -30.04 -9.67 -29.16
CA HIS A 588 -28.84 -9.43 -29.94
C HIS A 588 -29.12 -9.39 -31.46
N PRO A 589 -28.52 -8.48 -32.25
CA PRO A 589 -28.75 -8.41 -33.70
C PRO A 589 -28.40 -9.68 -34.50
N LEU A 590 -27.49 -10.50 -33.98
CA LEU A 590 -27.10 -11.78 -34.60
C LEU A 590 -27.94 -12.97 -34.12
N ARG A 591 -28.97 -12.75 -33.28
CA ARG A 591 -29.75 -13.82 -32.64
C ARG A 591 -30.28 -14.85 -33.64
N ASP A 592 -30.77 -14.40 -34.79
CA ASP A 592 -31.40 -15.25 -35.82
C ASP A 592 -30.41 -16.23 -36.49
N GLN A 593 -29.10 -16.07 -36.26
CA GLN A 593 -28.06 -16.93 -36.82
C GLN A 593 -27.79 -18.17 -35.95
N PHE A 594 -28.40 -18.27 -34.77
CA PHE A 594 -28.15 -19.32 -33.80
C PHE A 594 -29.43 -20.12 -33.48
N PRO A 595 -29.30 -21.38 -33.02
CA PRO A 595 -30.45 -22.24 -32.71
C PRO A 595 -31.40 -21.67 -31.63
N PRO A 596 -32.62 -22.22 -31.50
CA PRO A 596 -33.50 -21.88 -30.37
C PRO A 596 -32.88 -22.31 -29.03
N PHE A 597 -33.22 -21.59 -27.96
CA PHE A 597 -32.73 -21.90 -26.62
C PHE A 597 -33.23 -23.28 -26.13
N ALA A 598 -32.31 -24.16 -25.78
CA ALA A 598 -32.63 -25.54 -25.34
C ALA A 598 -33.03 -25.67 -23.86
N GLY A 599 -33.24 -24.55 -23.18
CA GLY A 599 -33.65 -24.51 -21.77
C GLY A 599 -32.49 -24.63 -20.78
N MET A 600 -32.82 -24.49 -19.49
CA MET A 600 -31.89 -24.73 -18.37
C MET A 600 -32.13 -26.11 -17.78
N LYS A 601 -31.06 -26.84 -17.46
CA LYS A 601 -31.09 -28.16 -16.82
C LYS A 601 -30.29 -28.14 -15.54
N LEU A 602 -30.89 -28.65 -14.46
CA LEU A 602 -30.19 -28.87 -13.21
C LEU A 602 -29.33 -30.13 -13.35
N ILE A 603 -28.07 -30.04 -12.93
CA ILE A 603 -27.15 -31.17 -12.93
C ILE A 603 -26.37 -31.25 -11.62
N GLU A 604 -26.07 -32.46 -11.18
CA GLU A 604 -25.21 -32.68 -10.02
C GLU A 604 -23.75 -32.32 -10.36
N SER A 605 -23.05 -31.66 -9.46
CA SER A 605 -21.64 -31.29 -9.66
C SER A 605 -20.72 -32.48 -9.93
N SER A 606 -20.98 -33.64 -9.31
CA SER A 606 -20.26 -34.89 -9.57
C SER A 606 -20.38 -35.37 -11.02
N SER A 607 -21.50 -35.10 -11.68
CA SER A 607 -21.74 -35.48 -13.08
C SER A 607 -20.99 -34.57 -14.07
N TYR A 608 -20.65 -33.34 -13.66
CA TYR A 608 -19.96 -32.36 -14.50
C TYR A 608 -18.45 -32.34 -14.25
N TYR A 609 -18.04 -32.13 -12.99
CA TYR A 609 -16.65 -31.97 -12.59
C TYR A 609 -15.99 -33.28 -12.12
N GLY A 610 -16.76 -34.35 -11.96
CA GLY A 610 -16.29 -35.64 -11.46
C GLY A 610 -16.28 -35.74 -9.93
N LYS A 611 -15.83 -36.89 -9.42
CA LYS A 611 -15.67 -37.12 -7.98
C LYS A 611 -14.59 -36.18 -7.42
N GLY A 612 -14.77 -35.75 -6.17
CA GLY A 612 -13.80 -34.86 -5.50
C GLY A 612 -14.02 -33.36 -5.73
N TYR A 613 -15.09 -32.98 -6.44
CA TYR A 613 -15.52 -31.58 -6.52
C TYR A 613 -16.23 -31.11 -5.24
N GLN A 614 -16.14 -29.81 -5.00
CA GLN A 614 -16.79 -29.04 -3.94
C GLN A 614 -16.86 -27.58 -4.43
N ASP A 615 -17.88 -26.82 -4.08
CA ASP A 615 -18.02 -25.43 -4.53
C ASP A 615 -18.04 -24.44 -3.35
N VAL A 616 -17.98 -23.15 -3.68
CA VAL A 616 -18.08 -22.02 -2.77
C VAL A 616 -19.48 -21.43 -2.86
N ALA A 617 -20.13 -21.14 -1.73
CA ALA A 617 -21.48 -20.57 -1.71
C ALA A 617 -21.52 -19.12 -2.21
N HIS A 618 -20.70 -18.24 -1.62
CA HIS A 618 -20.58 -16.83 -1.97
C HIS A 618 -19.12 -16.42 -2.13
N ARG A 619 -18.85 -15.40 -2.94
CA ARG A 619 -17.49 -14.89 -3.15
C ARG A 619 -17.53 -13.41 -3.45
N THR A 620 -17.38 -12.62 -2.39
CA THR A 620 -17.52 -11.16 -2.43
C THR A 620 -16.24 -10.52 -1.91
N PRO A 621 -15.52 -9.71 -2.70
CA PRO A 621 -14.26 -9.12 -2.27
C PRO A 621 -14.46 -7.93 -1.34
N SER A 622 -13.66 -7.84 -0.28
CA SER A 622 -13.27 -6.52 0.25
C SER A 622 -12.41 -5.83 -0.80
N ILE A 623 -12.68 -4.55 -1.09
CA ILE A 623 -11.86 -3.72 -2.00
C ILE A 623 -11.22 -2.55 -1.26
N LYS A 624 -11.06 -2.66 0.06
CA LYS A 624 -10.48 -1.60 0.90
C LYS A 624 -9.03 -1.33 0.52
N ASN A 625 -8.22 -2.38 0.30
CA ASN A 625 -6.83 -2.21 -0.12
C ASN A 625 -6.76 -1.59 -1.51
N ALA A 626 -7.58 -2.02 -2.47
CA ALA A 626 -7.61 -1.40 -3.80
C ALA A 626 -7.99 0.11 -3.74
N ARG A 627 -8.96 0.50 -2.92
CA ARG A 627 -9.31 1.92 -2.70
C ARG A 627 -8.17 2.71 -2.05
N LYS A 628 -7.60 2.16 -0.97
CA LYS A 628 -6.55 2.81 -0.18
C LYS A 628 -5.25 2.98 -0.97
N LEU A 629 -4.82 1.92 -1.66
CA LEU A 629 -3.50 1.83 -2.28
C LEU A 629 -3.49 2.33 -3.72
N LEU A 630 -4.58 2.10 -4.47
CA LEU A 630 -4.66 2.42 -5.90
C LEU A 630 -5.57 3.60 -6.21
N ASN A 631 -6.29 4.14 -5.22
CA ASN A 631 -7.38 5.09 -5.45
C ASN A 631 -8.37 4.59 -6.53
N TRP A 632 -8.66 3.29 -6.51
CA TRP A 632 -9.46 2.60 -7.52
C TRP A 632 -10.81 2.17 -6.96
N THR A 633 -11.84 2.22 -7.79
CA THR A 633 -13.18 1.65 -7.53
C THR A 633 -13.75 1.20 -8.87
N PRO A 634 -14.39 0.02 -8.95
CA PRO A 634 -14.96 -0.47 -10.20
C PRO A 634 -16.20 0.35 -10.59
N GLU A 635 -16.33 0.66 -11.88
CA GLU A 635 -17.38 1.55 -12.39
C GLU A 635 -18.38 0.84 -13.31
N VAL A 636 -17.97 -0.29 -13.92
CA VAL A 636 -18.77 -0.95 -14.95
C VAL A 636 -19.80 -1.88 -14.32
N LYS A 637 -21.05 -1.67 -14.71
CA LYS A 637 -22.20 -2.48 -14.30
C LYS A 637 -22.22 -3.82 -15.02
N MET A 638 -22.77 -4.83 -14.35
CA MET A 638 -22.81 -6.21 -14.82
C MET A 638 -23.48 -6.41 -16.19
N ASP A 639 -24.58 -5.69 -16.46
CA ASP A 639 -25.30 -5.74 -17.73
C ASP A 639 -24.42 -5.36 -18.92
N LYS A 640 -23.69 -4.25 -18.81
CA LYS A 640 -22.76 -3.78 -19.86
C LYS A 640 -21.65 -4.79 -20.13
N THR A 641 -21.11 -5.40 -19.08
CA THR A 641 -20.06 -6.40 -19.23
C THR A 641 -20.58 -7.65 -19.93
N ILE A 642 -21.78 -8.11 -19.58
CA ILE A 642 -22.43 -9.25 -20.25
C ILE A 642 -22.63 -8.95 -21.74
N ASP A 643 -23.21 -7.81 -22.07
CA ASP A 643 -23.47 -7.41 -23.46
C ASP A 643 -22.18 -7.36 -24.29
N ALA A 644 -21.13 -6.72 -23.77
CA ALA A 644 -19.85 -6.60 -24.46
C ALA A 644 -19.14 -7.96 -24.63
N THR A 645 -19.23 -8.83 -23.62
CA THR A 645 -18.65 -10.18 -23.68
C THR A 645 -19.39 -11.01 -24.72
N LEU A 646 -20.72 -10.98 -24.68
CA LEU A 646 -21.57 -11.72 -25.59
C LEU A 646 -21.37 -11.28 -27.05
N ASP A 647 -21.44 -9.98 -27.33
CA ASP A 647 -21.25 -9.43 -28.68
C ASP A 647 -19.92 -9.86 -29.29
N PHE A 648 -18.84 -9.81 -28.51
CA PHE A 648 -17.52 -10.27 -28.96
C PHE A 648 -17.56 -11.75 -29.39
N PHE A 649 -18.11 -12.63 -28.56
CA PHE A 649 -18.15 -14.06 -28.85
C PHE A 649 -19.06 -14.37 -30.04
N LEU A 650 -20.25 -13.78 -30.12
CA LEU A 650 -21.16 -14.04 -31.24
C LEU A 650 -20.58 -13.60 -32.59
N ARG A 651 -19.83 -12.49 -32.63
CA ARG A 651 -19.12 -12.04 -33.83
C ARG A 651 -17.91 -12.89 -34.19
N SER A 652 -17.36 -13.62 -33.22
CA SER A 652 -16.19 -14.48 -33.43
C SER A 652 -16.53 -15.87 -33.98
N VAL A 653 -17.81 -16.25 -34.01
CA VAL A 653 -18.25 -17.53 -34.58
C VAL A 653 -18.21 -17.47 -36.11
N GLU A 654 -17.41 -18.35 -36.73
CA GLU A 654 -17.50 -18.56 -38.18
C GLU A 654 -18.82 -19.26 -38.52
N LEU A 655 -19.72 -18.54 -39.20
CA LEU A 655 -20.98 -19.11 -39.67
C LEU A 655 -20.75 -19.92 -40.94
N PRO A 656 -21.35 -21.11 -41.08
CA PRO A 656 -21.30 -21.84 -42.35
C PRO A 656 -21.90 -20.97 -43.45
N ALA A 657 -21.13 -20.76 -44.53
CA ALA A 657 -21.60 -20.03 -45.70
C ALA A 657 -22.94 -20.61 -46.17
N ASN A 658 -23.95 -19.73 -46.30
CA ASN A 658 -25.27 -20.08 -46.82
C ASN A 658 -25.12 -20.95 -48.07
N LYS A 659 -25.47 -22.24 -47.96
CA LYS A 659 -25.81 -23.03 -49.14
C LYS A 659 -27.13 -22.45 -49.64
N GLY A 660 -27.01 -21.57 -50.65
CA GLY A 660 -28.14 -21.03 -51.40
C GLY A 660 -28.92 -22.10 -52.13
#